data_AF-A0A960KV12-F1
#
_entry.id   AF-A0A960KV12-F1
#
_cell.length_a   1.000
_cell.length_b   1.000
_cell.length_c   1.000
_cell.angle_alpha   90.00
_cell.angle_beta   90.00
_cell.angle_gamma   90.00
#
_symmetry.space_group_name_H-M   'P 1'
#
loop_
_entity.id
_entity.type
_entity.pdbx_description
1 polymer ?
#
loop_
_entity_poly.entity_id
_entity_poly.type
_entity_poly.pdbx_seq_one_letter_code
_entity_poly.pdbx_strand_id
1 'polypeptide(L)'
;MMITLSLILSTLIFEQPGLQEPLILKQVAAHQTLFRPDNLVEHAAQWGIACPVEDLVLVGQQESLRGTHFRFQQQFAGVSVFQAELIVSVNSRGEVFRIYNRTVTPPSAVPSYKNRLSEDDAYEVAWNKLGVFDGLNDQPSAPLLWLAKQGAWQLIYQVILPVDGPHGTWQVRVDALNGSLVEPPVDTRIYRKTKTRTESQGHELLDRQTEFQRFFAQVDRTKAKSYKKANGTGLVFDPDPVTTLMTHLEDNSPAVTFDPAYFTRALLDITQSGGSFQLVGPYCSIINFDRPNTAPSTTTDGNWSAKRGNNAFNDANTYFHIDQNQRYMRTLGFSGNKGIQDGSIEVDTDGEQGADNSAFIPSSNRLTFGHGCVDDNEDADVILHEYGHSIQYSINNNWDGGDTGAMGEGFGDYWAGSYSYKTPNGPFYNPAWMFTWDGHNNCWDGRVMDAQSLQYDSSRTYGAHGPMPGTPYQTDELWSTPLFQAMIELNDRGIPIWQVDQIILEAHFGFGSGIKMPVMAQAIVDAAADLFPNGPHADVLQASFARHNILNAKDKFVYIASHIPPAGNNAGDWASEIQLSNPNTSEATVTYEVFELSGSQFTLTSSGSLSLAAGRTQIFVPGGSAQRWARFSSNKPIGGSTLFSRTPGAGTGEEKASIPLTDDYFLGSTQIFPHVPADRATFWSGGVIVNPGDQALTVTFTLIGDKGNDLSNLLGPNATLQLSAHQKWVSLFAGTLFDDSGSAEKVAYIKASAASEMAAFQLYGFQGSSVATSGITASPDRSVDFWTTRLNLTQTAWTGISVLNPTDSVAELNLTLVDSAGGTLQTGTLSLPARTKILGLNLASGFTFPYQSSLPTVFSTSSPAAAMIIESAAPLRVFELAGDGANSTLDGAASLHTKSNVVLSQPKGILEIVNGKIGQTVLIKPRDANGNIMAGQQTTLNADPFQTISMDVSGWGASSIQVTGKQLVVFGIENDTQKGSLTIAAPGQLSGLVPQ
;
A
#
# COMPACT_ATOMS: atom_id res chain seq x y z
N MET A 1 50.56 2.22 14.51
CA MET A 1 50.45 1.89 13.07
C MET A 1 49.07 1.25 12.94
N MET A 2 48.05 1.90 12.36
CA MET A 2 47.90 2.24 10.92
C MET A 2 48.16 1.01 10.03
N ILE A 3 47.37 0.61 9.03
CA ILE A 3 46.03 0.87 8.45
C ILE A 3 46.06 0.04 7.11
N THR A 4 44.90 -0.24 6.46
CA THR A 4 44.71 -0.70 5.04
C THR A 4 45.14 -2.10 4.52
N LEU A 5 44.12 -2.85 4.06
CA LEU A 5 43.82 -3.30 2.66
C LEU A 5 44.76 -4.18 1.79
N SER A 6 44.15 -5.21 1.14
CA SER A 6 44.07 -5.45 -0.33
C SER A 6 44.63 -6.73 -1.02
N LEU A 7 43.72 -7.38 -1.79
CA LEU A 7 43.85 -8.24 -3.02
C LEU A 7 44.59 -9.61 -2.91
N ILE A 8 44.27 -10.68 -3.70
CA ILE A 8 44.33 -10.84 -5.18
C ILE A 8 43.48 -12.05 -5.72
N LEU A 9 42.79 -11.87 -6.88
CA LEU A 9 42.34 -12.77 -8.01
C LEU A 9 41.69 -14.18 -7.75
N SER A 10 40.66 -14.71 -8.47
CA SER A 10 40.25 -14.76 -9.91
C SER A 10 41.01 -15.80 -10.77
N THR A 11 40.48 -16.54 -11.77
CA THR A 11 39.19 -16.62 -12.53
C THR A 11 39.14 -17.92 -13.41
N LEU A 12 37.97 -18.40 -13.92
CA LEU A 12 37.71 -19.14 -15.21
C LEU A 12 36.37 -19.95 -15.21
N ILE A 13 35.73 -20.29 -16.34
CA ILE A 13 34.87 -19.48 -17.26
C ILE A 13 34.02 -20.42 -18.17
N PHE A 14 32.77 -20.01 -18.50
CA PHE A 14 32.00 -20.22 -19.77
C PHE A 14 30.64 -19.50 -19.56
N GLU A 15 30.44 -18.22 -19.94
CA GLU A 15 29.95 -17.72 -21.27
C GLU A 15 28.63 -18.38 -21.73
N GLN A 16 27.52 -17.70 -22.08
CA GLN A 16 27.07 -16.29 -22.26
C GLN A 16 25.52 -16.27 -22.01
N PRO A 17 24.80 -15.16 -21.69
CA PRO A 17 24.94 -13.84 -22.33
C PRO A 17 24.94 -12.59 -21.43
N GLY A 18 25.47 -11.49 -21.98
CA GLY A 18 24.89 -10.15 -21.78
C GLY A 18 25.15 -9.43 -20.44
N LEU A 19 26.41 -9.11 -20.14
CA LEU A 19 26.80 -8.26 -19.00
C LEU A 19 26.02 -6.92 -18.94
N GLN A 20 25.24 -6.72 -17.87
CA GLN A 20 24.84 -5.38 -17.44
C GLN A 20 26.06 -4.68 -16.81
N GLU A 21 26.33 -3.43 -17.21
CA GLU A 21 27.22 -2.56 -16.43
C GLU A 21 26.66 -2.35 -15.01
N PRO A 22 27.49 -2.06 -13.99
CA PRO A 22 27.03 -1.96 -12.61
C PRO A 22 26.07 -0.78 -12.46
N LEU A 23 24.77 -1.08 -12.45
CA LEU A 23 23.68 -0.14 -12.21
C LEU A 23 23.88 0.49 -10.83
N ILE A 24 24.27 1.77 -10.78
CA ILE A 24 24.46 2.48 -9.51
C ILE A 24 23.12 3.06 -9.10
N LEU A 25 22.45 2.33 -8.21
CA LEU A 25 21.29 2.79 -7.47
C LEU A 25 21.75 3.27 -6.10
N LYS A 26 21.45 4.53 -5.79
CA LYS A 26 21.70 5.09 -4.46
C LYS A 26 20.42 5.74 -3.93
N GLN A 27 19.87 5.10 -2.91
CA GLN A 27 19.00 5.75 -1.94
C GLN A 27 19.91 6.59 -1.05
N VAL A 28 19.76 7.91 -1.10
CA VAL A 28 20.57 8.83 -0.29
C VAL A 28 19.86 8.97 1.05
N ALA A 29 20.57 8.67 2.15
CA ALA A 29 20.04 8.90 3.49
C ALA A 29 19.63 10.39 3.62
N ALA A 30 18.42 10.63 4.10
CA ALA A 30 17.78 11.94 4.00
C ALA A 30 18.63 13.08 4.64
N HIS A 31 18.46 14.29 4.08
CA HIS A 31 18.81 15.60 4.66
C HIS A 31 20.20 16.23 4.45
N GLN A 32 21.07 15.77 3.52
CA GLN A 32 22.39 16.43 3.36
C GLN A 32 22.85 16.81 1.94
N THR A 33 22.22 16.31 0.86
CA THR A 33 22.63 16.67 -0.51
C THR A 33 21.53 17.44 -1.23
N LEU A 34 21.75 18.74 -1.44
CA LEU A 34 20.90 19.60 -2.27
C LEU A 34 21.37 19.55 -3.74
N PHE A 35 20.42 19.42 -4.67
CA PHE A 35 20.71 19.36 -6.11
C PHE A 35 19.95 20.41 -6.93
N ARG A 36 20.60 20.88 -7.99
CA ARG A 36 20.02 21.65 -9.11
C ARG A 36 20.66 21.13 -10.40
N PRO A 37 19.97 21.15 -11.56
CA PRO A 37 20.56 20.68 -12.81
C PRO A 37 21.95 21.26 -13.13
N ASP A 38 22.16 22.54 -12.82
CA ASP A 38 23.42 23.26 -13.07
C ASP A 38 24.60 22.83 -12.17
N ASN A 39 24.37 22.10 -11.06
CA ASN A 39 25.44 21.70 -10.11
C ASN A 39 25.84 20.22 -10.21
N LEU A 40 25.46 19.52 -11.28
CA LEU A 40 25.71 18.09 -11.48
C LEU A 40 27.21 17.69 -11.38
N VAL A 41 28.12 18.58 -11.78
CA VAL A 41 29.58 18.38 -11.67
C VAL A 41 30.04 18.14 -10.22
N GLU A 42 29.40 18.79 -9.24
CA GLU A 42 29.77 18.68 -7.82
C GLU A 42 29.55 17.27 -7.26
N HIS A 43 28.67 16.49 -7.89
CA HIS A 43 28.22 15.18 -7.41
C HIS A 43 28.74 13.99 -8.22
N ALA A 44 29.33 14.23 -9.40
CA ALA A 44 29.66 13.19 -10.39
C ALA A 44 30.47 12.01 -9.81
N ALA A 45 31.51 12.31 -9.03
CA ALA A 45 32.34 11.31 -8.37
C ALA A 45 31.59 10.54 -7.26
N GLN A 46 30.68 11.20 -6.53
CA GLN A 46 29.87 10.56 -5.48
C GLN A 46 28.83 9.60 -6.08
N TRP A 47 28.26 9.95 -7.24
CA TRP A 47 27.19 9.20 -7.90
C TRP A 47 27.71 8.17 -8.91
N GLY A 48 29.02 8.16 -9.15
CA GLY A 48 29.68 7.21 -10.05
C GLY A 48 29.31 7.43 -11.51
N ILE A 49 29.15 8.70 -11.91
CA ILE A 49 28.93 9.05 -13.32
C ILE A 49 30.15 8.61 -14.12
N ALA A 50 29.97 7.73 -15.11
CA ALA A 50 31.05 7.09 -15.84
C ALA A 50 31.54 7.92 -17.05
N CYS A 51 30.80 8.97 -17.41
CA CYS A 51 31.13 9.89 -18.49
C CYS A 51 31.47 11.30 -17.97
N PRO A 52 32.10 12.15 -18.81
CA PRO A 52 32.15 13.59 -18.56
C PRO A 52 30.73 14.17 -18.38
N VAL A 53 30.57 15.19 -17.54
CA VAL A 53 29.24 15.75 -17.26
C VAL A 53 28.72 16.60 -18.43
N GLU A 54 29.62 17.11 -19.26
CA GLU A 54 29.31 17.72 -20.55
C GLU A 54 28.68 16.77 -21.59
N ASP A 55 28.83 15.44 -21.40
CA ASP A 55 28.13 14.43 -22.21
C ASP A 55 26.67 14.21 -21.72
N LEU A 56 26.24 14.81 -20.60
CA LEU A 56 24.90 14.64 -20.03
C LEU A 56 23.98 15.82 -20.37
N VAL A 57 23.00 15.56 -21.24
CA VAL A 57 22.01 16.55 -21.67
C VAL A 57 20.70 16.33 -20.91
N LEU A 58 20.21 17.35 -20.20
CA LEU A 58 18.87 17.33 -19.60
C LEU A 58 17.82 17.26 -20.71
N VAL A 59 17.11 16.13 -20.81
CA VAL A 59 16.09 15.86 -21.84
C VAL A 59 14.67 15.85 -21.30
N GLY A 60 14.49 15.75 -19.98
CA GLY A 60 13.17 15.73 -19.37
C GLY A 60 13.17 16.14 -17.90
N GLN A 61 12.05 16.73 -17.48
CA GLN A 61 11.71 17.00 -16.09
C GLN A 61 10.25 16.55 -15.88
N GLN A 62 10.01 15.76 -14.84
CA GLN A 62 8.67 15.26 -14.49
C GLN A 62 8.43 15.46 -12.99
N GLU A 63 7.23 15.90 -12.60
CA GLU A 63 6.83 15.98 -11.19
C GLU A 63 6.08 14.71 -10.77
N SER A 64 6.23 14.31 -9.51
CA SER A 64 5.52 13.22 -8.85
C SER A 64 4.93 13.70 -7.52
N LEU A 65 4.33 12.81 -6.72
CA LEU A 65 3.86 13.16 -5.37
C LEU A 65 5.03 13.44 -4.41
N ARG A 66 6.13 12.68 -4.47
CA ARG A 66 7.32 12.87 -3.61
C ARG A 66 8.25 13.98 -4.08
N GLY A 67 8.26 14.33 -5.38
CA GLY A 67 9.21 15.34 -5.86
C GLY A 67 9.26 15.62 -7.36
N THR A 68 10.47 15.84 -7.84
CA THR A 68 10.80 16.15 -9.24
C THR A 68 11.94 15.27 -9.72
N HIS A 69 11.80 14.72 -10.93
CA HIS A 69 12.74 13.79 -11.56
C HIS A 69 13.37 14.47 -12.77
N PHE A 70 14.69 14.63 -12.75
CA PHE A 70 15.47 15.20 -13.85
C PHE A 70 16.15 14.07 -14.63
N ARG A 71 15.77 13.88 -15.90
CA ARG A 71 16.30 12.84 -16.80
C ARG A 71 17.38 13.44 -17.71
N PHE A 72 18.62 12.97 -17.55
CA PHE A 72 19.77 13.33 -18.35
C PHE A 72 20.14 12.18 -19.30
N GLN A 73 20.07 12.41 -20.60
CA GLN A 73 20.50 11.47 -21.63
C GLN A 73 22.00 11.65 -21.87
N GLN A 74 22.78 10.56 -21.84
CA GLN A 74 24.16 10.60 -22.28
C GLN A 74 24.23 10.75 -23.80
N GLN A 75 25.03 11.69 -24.29
CA GLN A 75 25.36 11.87 -25.70
C GLN A 75 26.87 11.82 -25.87
N PHE A 76 27.34 11.23 -26.96
CA PHE A 76 28.75 11.24 -27.33
C PHE A 76 28.89 11.75 -28.76
N ALA A 77 29.70 12.79 -28.94
CA ALA A 77 29.83 13.53 -30.21
C ALA A 77 28.48 14.03 -30.80
N GLY A 78 27.53 14.39 -29.93
CA GLY A 78 26.19 14.87 -30.31
C GLY A 78 25.21 13.80 -30.77
N VAL A 79 25.49 12.53 -30.48
CA VAL A 79 24.60 11.38 -30.75
C VAL A 79 24.28 10.70 -29.42
N SER A 80 23.00 10.42 -29.16
CA SER A 80 22.54 9.76 -27.92
C SER A 80 23.10 8.34 -27.79
N VAL A 81 23.46 7.97 -26.58
CA VAL A 81 23.93 6.63 -26.22
C VAL A 81 22.75 5.80 -25.72
N PHE A 82 22.44 4.71 -26.42
CA PHE A 82 21.26 3.88 -26.18
C PHE A 82 21.22 3.37 -24.73
N GLN A 83 20.09 3.60 -24.05
CA GLN A 83 19.84 3.25 -22.64
C GLN A 83 20.82 3.82 -21.60
N ALA A 84 21.74 4.71 -21.99
CA ALA A 84 22.69 5.31 -21.07
C ALA A 84 22.20 6.68 -20.57
N GLU A 85 21.71 6.70 -19.33
CA GLU A 85 21.08 7.87 -18.73
C GLU A 85 21.37 7.99 -17.23
N LEU A 86 21.17 9.20 -16.71
CA LEU A 86 21.17 9.53 -15.30
C LEU A 86 19.81 10.15 -14.96
N ILE A 87 19.17 9.68 -13.89
CA ILE A 87 17.93 10.26 -13.37
C ILE A 87 18.14 10.63 -11.91
N VAL A 88 17.94 11.91 -11.60
CA VAL A 88 18.09 12.45 -10.25
C VAL A 88 16.72 12.86 -9.74
N SER A 89 16.29 12.28 -8.63
CA SER A 89 14.99 12.55 -8.01
C SER A 89 15.19 13.35 -6.72
N VAL A 90 14.58 14.53 -6.66
CA VAL A 90 14.66 15.45 -5.51
C VAL A 90 13.28 15.74 -4.95
N ASN A 91 13.16 15.91 -3.64
CA ASN A 91 11.91 16.33 -3.02
C ASN A 91 11.71 17.85 -3.11
N SER A 92 10.59 18.35 -2.56
CA SER A 92 10.24 19.79 -2.56
C SER A 92 11.24 20.70 -1.81
N ARG A 93 12.16 20.15 -1.01
CA ARG A 93 13.27 20.89 -0.37
C ARG A 93 14.54 20.91 -1.22
N GLY A 94 14.55 20.22 -2.36
CA GLY A 94 15.72 20.03 -3.21
C GLY A 94 16.68 18.93 -2.74
N GLU A 95 16.28 18.13 -1.73
CA GLU A 95 17.09 17.01 -1.23
C GLU A 95 16.94 15.81 -2.17
N VAL A 96 18.07 15.22 -2.58
CA VAL A 96 18.07 14.00 -3.40
C VAL A 96 17.59 12.80 -2.57
N PHE A 97 16.59 12.06 -3.06
CA PHE A 97 16.11 10.82 -2.44
C PHE A 97 16.37 9.56 -3.28
N ARG A 98 16.50 9.70 -4.61
CA ARG A 98 16.80 8.58 -5.52
C ARG A 98 17.72 9.02 -6.64
N ILE A 99 18.75 8.22 -6.89
CA ILE A 99 19.63 8.32 -8.06
C ILE A 99 19.57 6.99 -8.81
N TYR A 100 19.22 7.06 -10.09
CA TYR A 100 19.38 5.99 -11.06
C TYR A 100 20.48 6.40 -12.03
N ASN A 101 21.55 5.61 -12.14
CA ASN A 101 22.69 5.91 -13.01
C ASN A 101 23.08 4.67 -13.85
N ARG A 102 22.96 4.82 -15.16
CA ARG A 102 23.37 3.86 -16.21
C ARG A 102 24.28 4.51 -17.24
N THR A 103 25.00 5.58 -16.85
CA THR A 103 26.00 6.21 -17.71
C THR A 103 27.17 5.26 -17.96
N VAL A 104 27.70 5.28 -19.18
CA VAL A 104 28.76 4.36 -19.66
C VAL A 104 30.02 5.14 -20.01
N THR A 105 31.20 4.52 -19.84
CA THR A 105 32.48 5.21 -20.12
C THR A 105 32.67 5.40 -21.64
N PRO A 106 32.83 6.63 -22.15
CA PRO A 106 33.01 6.88 -23.58
C PRO A 106 34.39 6.41 -24.08
N PRO A 107 34.52 6.05 -25.38
CA PRO A 107 35.80 5.71 -25.98
C PRO A 107 36.77 6.90 -25.96
N SER A 108 38.07 6.64 -25.81
CA SER A 108 39.10 7.69 -25.73
C SER A 108 39.27 8.55 -27.00
N ALA A 109 38.61 8.18 -28.10
CA ALA A 109 38.59 8.94 -29.34
C ALA A 109 37.23 8.78 -30.03
N VAL A 110 36.72 9.87 -30.62
CA VAL A 110 35.50 9.85 -31.43
C VAL A 110 35.75 9.11 -32.75
N PRO A 111 35.04 8.00 -33.05
CA PRO A 111 35.17 7.33 -34.34
C PRO A 111 34.70 8.23 -35.49
N SER A 112 35.33 8.15 -36.66
CA SER A 112 34.92 8.95 -37.83
C SER A 112 33.75 8.29 -38.59
N TYR A 113 32.53 8.75 -38.37
CA TYR A 113 31.29 8.28 -39.02
C TYR A 113 30.79 9.18 -40.17
N LYS A 114 31.69 9.91 -40.85
CA LYS A 114 31.32 10.77 -41.99
C LYS A 114 30.71 10.03 -43.17
N ASN A 115 31.12 8.77 -43.37
CA ASN A 115 30.68 7.91 -44.47
C ASN A 115 29.63 6.87 -44.01
N ARG A 116 28.81 7.23 -43.00
CA ARG A 116 27.69 6.38 -42.57
C ARG A 116 26.59 6.32 -43.64
N LEU A 117 25.76 5.29 -43.58
CA LEU A 117 24.48 5.20 -44.27
C LEU A 117 23.60 6.42 -44.00
N SER A 118 22.74 6.77 -44.95
CA SER A 118 21.63 7.70 -44.69
C SER A 118 20.51 7.01 -43.90
N GLU A 119 19.56 7.80 -43.40
CA GLU A 119 18.35 7.27 -42.78
C GLU A 119 17.51 6.44 -43.77
N ASP A 120 17.45 6.87 -45.05
CA ASP A 120 16.73 6.16 -46.10
C ASP A 120 17.36 4.80 -46.44
N ASP A 121 18.70 4.72 -46.47
CA ASP A 121 19.42 3.46 -46.63
C ASP A 121 19.16 2.51 -45.44
N ALA A 122 19.01 3.04 -44.23
CA ALA A 122 18.70 2.23 -43.04
C ALA A 122 17.27 1.67 -43.08
N TYR A 123 16.27 2.46 -43.51
CA TYR A 123 14.93 1.94 -43.79
C TYR A 123 14.97 0.88 -44.88
N GLU A 124 15.73 1.08 -45.96
CA GLU A 124 15.87 0.12 -47.06
C GLU A 124 16.45 -1.22 -46.57
N VAL A 125 17.52 -1.19 -45.76
CA VAL A 125 18.09 -2.38 -45.13
C VAL A 125 17.06 -3.09 -44.26
N ALA A 126 16.37 -2.37 -43.37
CA ALA A 126 15.40 -2.94 -42.45
C ALA A 126 14.20 -3.57 -43.18
N TRP A 127 13.65 -2.88 -44.18
CA TRP A 127 12.50 -3.31 -44.98
C TRP A 127 12.77 -4.60 -45.76
N ASN A 128 13.89 -4.64 -46.50
CA ASN A 128 14.33 -5.83 -47.23
C ASN A 128 14.62 -7.01 -46.29
N LYS A 129 15.13 -6.72 -45.08
CA LYS A 129 15.55 -7.74 -44.12
C LYS A 129 14.39 -8.34 -43.31
N LEU A 130 13.36 -7.53 -43.05
CA LEU A 130 12.08 -7.94 -42.47
C LEU A 130 11.20 -8.68 -43.50
N GLY A 131 11.36 -8.36 -44.80
CA GLY A 131 10.60 -8.99 -45.88
C GLY A 131 9.19 -8.43 -46.00
N VAL A 132 9.02 -7.12 -45.78
CA VAL A 132 7.72 -6.45 -45.73
C VAL A 132 6.93 -6.65 -47.03
N PHE A 133 5.71 -7.14 -46.91
CA PHE A 133 4.81 -7.49 -48.02
C PHE A 133 3.42 -6.84 -47.92
N ASP A 134 3.11 -6.17 -46.80
CA ASP A 134 1.90 -5.36 -46.63
C ASP A 134 2.26 -4.02 -45.96
N GLY A 135 1.39 -3.02 -46.10
CA GLY A 135 1.73 -1.60 -45.93
C GLY A 135 2.12 -1.14 -44.51
N LEU A 136 2.57 0.11 -44.40
CA LEU A 136 2.71 0.80 -43.12
C LEU A 136 1.34 1.08 -42.51
N ASN A 137 1.19 0.76 -41.22
CA ASN A 137 0.03 1.13 -40.40
C ASN A 137 0.32 2.31 -39.47
N ASP A 138 1.58 2.65 -39.22
CA ASP A 138 1.98 3.81 -38.43
C ASP A 138 3.32 4.42 -38.86
N GLN A 139 3.66 5.58 -38.31
CA GLN A 139 4.83 6.35 -38.75
C GLN A 139 6.15 5.61 -38.40
N PRO A 140 6.98 5.24 -39.40
CA PRO A 140 8.28 4.64 -39.15
C PRO A 140 9.27 5.67 -38.60
N SER A 141 10.28 5.20 -37.87
CA SER A 141 11.38 6.04 -37.36
C SER A 141 12.73 5.33 -37.43
N ALA A 142 13.83 6.08 -37.53
CA ALA A 142 15.19 5.55 -37.53
C ALA A 142 16.18 6.49 -36.83
N PRO A 143 16.08 6.69 -35.50
CA PRO A 143 17.10 7.41 -34.74
C PRO A 143 18.50 6.78 -34.87
N LEU A 144 19.50 7.65 -35.07
CA LEU A 144 20.92 7.31 -35.01
C LEU A 144 21.39 7.33 -33.54
N LEU A 145 22.00 6.24 -33.08
CA LEU A 145 22.37 6.01 -31.67
C LEU A 145 23.74 5.35 -31.53
N TRP A 146 24.42 5.56 -30.41
CA TRP A 146 25.56 4.74 -29.99
C TRP A 146 25.08 3.55 -29.16
N LEU A 147 25.48 2.34 -29.54
CA LEU A 147 25.31 1.12 -28.76
C LEU A 147 26.63 0.72 -28.10
N ALA A 148 26.69 0.79 -26.76
CA ALA A 148 27.88 0.40 -26.00
C ALA A 148 27.93 -1.12 -25.80
N LYS A 149 28.94 -1.81 -26.34
CA LYS A 149 29.18 -3.25 -26.13
C LYS A 149 30.61 -3.50 -25.66
N GLN A 150 30.80 -3.74 -24.35
CA GLN A 150 32.05 -4.21 -23.73
C GLN A 150 33.35 -3.63 -24.33
N GLY A 151 33.49 -2.30 -24.28
CA GLY A 151 34.69 -1.58 -24.77
C GLY A 151 34.71 -1.26 -26.27
N ALA A 152 33.74 -1.72 -27.05
CA ALA A 152 33.53 -1.32 -28.44
C ALA A 152 32.15 -0.65 -28.59
N TRP A 153 32.13 0.63 -28.95
CA TRP A 153 30.90 1.36 -29.23
C TRP A 153 30.59 1.29 -30.73
N GLN A 154 29.37 0.86 -31.04
CA GLN A 154 28.88 0.70 -32.41
C GLN A 154 27.88 1.82 -32.72
N LEU A 155 28.02 2.49 -33.87
CA LEU A 155 27.04 3.46 -34.32
C LEU A 155 25.92 2.72 -35.07
N ILE A 156 24.67 2.90 -34.65
CA ILE A 156 23.53 2.16 -35.17
C ILE A 156 22.40 3.09 -35.58
N TYR A 157 21.60 2.66 -36.55
CA TYR A 157 20.22 3.11 -36.74
C TYR A 157 19.30 2.12 -36.03
N GLN A 158 18.48 2.59 -35.09
CA GLN A 158 17.40 1.79 -34.51
C GLN A 158 16.13 2.06 -35.30
N VAL A 159 15.86 1.25 -36.32
CA VAL A 159 14.69 1.40 -37.18
C VAL A 159 13.48 0.78 -36.52
N ILE A 160 12.37 1.53 -36.41
CA ILE A 160 11.05 1.04 -35.99
C ILE A 160 10.15 1.03 -37.24
N LEU A 161 9.60 -0.14 -37.58
CA LEU A 161 8.71 -0.37 -38.73
C LEU A 161 7.36 -0.95 -38.27
N PRO A 162 6.32 -0.11 -38.12
CA PRO A 162 4.94 -0.54 -37.92
C PRO A 162 4.31 -0.94 -39.26
N VAL A 163 4.04 -2.23 -39.46
CA VAL A 163 3.60 -2.81 -40.74
C VAL A 163 2.48 -3.84 -40.59
N ASP A 164 1.65 -3.96 -41.62
CA ASP A 164 0.56 -4.96 -41.70
C ASP A 164 1.05 -6.36 -42.09
N GLY A 165 2.27 -6.49 -42.61
CA GLY A 165 2.81 -7.74 -43.16
C GLY A 165 4.34 -7.68 -43.35
N PRO A 166 5.14 -8.38 -42.53
CA PRO A 166 4.72 -9.23 -41.43
C PRO A 166 4.10 -8.40 -40.30
N HIS A 167 2.89 -8.72 -39.88
CA HIS A 167 2.11 -7.87 -38.95
C HIS A 167 2.89 -7.59 -37.66
N GLY A 168 3.13 -6.31 -37.34
CA GLY A 168 3.75 -5.90 -36.08
C GLY A 168 4.52 -4.59 -36.10
N THR A 169 5.08 -4.24 -34.94
CA THR A 169 5.89 -3.02 -34.74
C THR A 169 7.34 -3.43 -34.54
N TRP A 170 8.07 -3.57 -35.64
CA TRP A 170 9.37 -4.21 -35.66
C TRP A 170 10.52 -3.25 -35.38
N GLN A 171 11.29 -3.53 -34.33
CA GLN A 171 12.59 -2.92 -34.09
C GLN A 171 13.69 -3.69 -34.84
N VAL A 172 14.44 -2.98 -35.69
CA VAL A 172 15.57 -3.50 -36.47
C VAL A 172 16.80 -2.62 -36.22
N ARG A 173 17.83 -3.18 -35.60
CA ARG A 173 19.10 -2.46 -35.32
C ARG A 173 20.09 -2.67 -36.47
N VAL A 174 20.33 -1.62 -37.25
CA VAL A 174 21.21 -1.61 -38.42
C VAL A 174 22.53 -0.91 -38.08
N ASP A 175 23.67 -1.52 -38.38
CA ASP A 175 24.99 -0.90 -38.28
C ASP A 175 25.09 0.28 -39.27
N ALA A 176 25.33 1.49 -38.75
CA ALA A 176 25.31 2.70 -39.56
C ALA A 176 26.50 2.84 -40.52
N LEU A 177 27.55 2.01 -40.42
CA LEU A 177 28.75 2.07 -41.27
C LEU A 177 28.75 1.01 -42.38
N ASN A 178 28.11 -0.14 -42.16
CA ASN A 178 28.15 -1.28 -43.09
C ASN A 178 26.79 -1.91 -43.43
N GLY A 179 25.70 -1.50 -42.78
CA GLY A 179 24.34 -2.00 -43.08
C GLY A 179 24.05 -3.43 -42.64
N SER A 180 24.91 -4.05 -41.84
CA SER A 180 24.59 -5.36 -41.23
C SER A 180 23.60 -5.21 -40.07
N LEU A 181 22.86 -6.28 -39.78
CA LEU A 181 22.08 -6.36 -38.56
C LEU A 181 22.99 -6.56 -37.35
N VAL A 182 22.72 -5.79 -36.29
CA VAL A 182 23.38 -5.90 -34.99
C VAL A 182 22.78 -7.05 -34.16
N GLU A 183 21.48 -7.28 -34.31
CA GLU A 183 20.65 -8.27 -33.63
C GLU A 183 19.48 -8.68 -34.55
N PRO A 184 18.79 -9.81 -34.29
CA PRO A 184 17.55 -10.16 -34.99
C PRO A 184 16.47 -9.07 -34.81
N PRO A 185 15.54 -8.90 -35.77
CA PRO A 185 14.34 -8.10 -35.58
C PRO A 185 13.49 -8.59 -34.40
N VAL A 186 12.84 -7.66 -33.70
CA VAL A 186 11.97 -7.93 -32.55
C VAL A 186 10.69 -7.13 -32.72
N ASP A 187 9.50 -7.75 -32.59
CA ASP A 187 8.24 -7.01 -32.45
C ASP A 187 8.20 -6.38 -31.06
N THR A 188 7.89 -5.09 -31.00
CA THR A 188 7.90 -4.27 -29.77
C THR A 188 6.52 -4.04 -29.17
N ARG A 189 5.47 -4.62 -29.77
CA ARG A 189 4.17 -4.77 -29.11
C ARG A 189 4.33 -5.57 -27.81
N ILE A 190 3.73 -5.06 -26.74
CA ILE A 190 3.59 -5.81 -25.49
C ILE A 190 2.25 -6.50 -25.59
N TYR A 191 2.26 -7.84 -25.61
CA TYR A 191 1.07 -8.65 -25.84
C TYR A 191 0.70 -9.42 -24.61
N ARG A 192 -0.60 -9.52 -24.35
CA ARG A 192 -1.17 -10.45 -23.38
C ARG A 192 -0.76 -11.92 -23.56
N LYS A 193 -0.60 -12.41 -24.81
CA LYS A 193 -0.23 -13.80 -25.14
C LYS A 193 0.97 -13.85 -26.12
N THR A 194 2.03 -14.58 -25.78
CA THR A 194 3.31 -14.63 -26.56
C THR A 194 3.28 -15.37 -27.90
N LYS A 195 2.13 -15.89 -28.36
CA LYS A 195 2.06 -16.68 -29.59
C LYS A 195 2.08 -15.80 -30.85
N THR A 196 3.28 -15.41 -31.27
CA THR A 196 3.50 -14.74 -32.56
C THR A 196 2.97 -15.61 -33.71
N ARG A 197 2.18 -15.01 -34.61
CA ARG A 197 1.61 -15.69 -35.76
C ARG A 197 2.71 -15.96 -36.80
N THR A 198 3.04 -17.23 -37.06
CA THR A 198 3.87 -17.60 -38.22
C THR A 198 3.08 -17.42 -39.50
N GLU A 199 3.28 -16.29 -40.17
CA GLU A 199 2.76 -16.04 -41.51
C GLU A 199 3.51 -16.90 -42.55
N SER A 200 2.78 -17.38 -43.55
CA SER A 200 3.28 -18.39 -44.49
C SER A 200 4.31 -17.81 -45.47
N GLN A 201 5.43 -18.51 -45.65
CA GLN A 201 6.43 -18.11 -46.65
C GLN A 201 5.86 -18.20 -48.08
N GLY A 202 5.95 -17.09 -48.83
CA GLY A 202 5.50 -17.03 -50.24
C GLY A 202 5.09 -15.65 -50.78
N HIS A 203 5.09 -14.60 -49.95
CA HIS A 203 4.69 -13.25 -50.37
C HIS A 203 5.81 -12.52 -51.13
N GLU A 204 5.44 -11.66 -52.09
CA GLU A 204 6.38 -10.76 -52.78
C GLU A 204 6.68 -9.53 -51.91
N LEU A 205 7.91 -9.02 -51.98
CA LEU A 205 8.32 -7.82 -51.24
C LEU A 205 7.61 -6.58 -51.76
N LEU A 206 7.01 -5.79 -50.87
CA LEU A 206 6.36 -4.52 -51.20
C LEU A 206 7.40 -3.42 -51.50
N ASP A 207 7.15 -2.55 -52.47
CA ASP A 207 8.03 -1.43 -52.80
C ASP A 207 7.98 -0.34 -51.72
N ARG A 208 9.08 -0.23 -50.95
CA ARG A 208 9.17 0.72 -49.82
C ARG A 208 8.93 2.17 -50.24
N GLN A 209 9.50 2.61 -51.36
CA GLN A 209 9.44 4.03 -51.75
C GLN A 209 8.01 4.45 -52.10
N THR A 210 7.29 3.62 -52.84
CA THR A 210 5.87 3.82 -53.15
C THR A 210 5.02 3.80 -51.88
N GLU A 211 5.33 2.90 -50.95
CA GLU A 211 4.57 2.74 -49.71
C GLU A 211 4.80 3.91 -48.72
N PHE A 212 6.04 4.36 -48.53
CA PHE A 212 6.34 5.57 -47.75
C PHE A 212 5.65 6.80 -48.37
N GLN A 213 5.66 6.92 -49.71
CA GLN A 213 4.94 8.00 -50.40
C GLN A 213 3.42 7.90 -50.20
N ARG A 214 2.83 6.69 -50.22
CA ARG A 214 1.41 6.47 -49.89
C ARG A 214 1.10 6.95 -48.47
N PHE A 215 1.88 6.48 -47.50
CA PHE A 215 1.66 6.76 -46.07
C PHE A 215 1.78 8.26 -45.76
N PHE A 216 2.90 8.91 -46.09
CA PHE A 216 3.07 10.33 -45.78
C PHE A 216 2.06 11.24 -46.52
N ALA A 217 1.62 10.86 -47.73
CA ALA A 217 0.56 11.57 -48.45
C ALA A 217 -0.87 11.37 -47.86
N GLN A 218 -1.05 10.40 -46.94
CA GLN A 218 -2.25 10.23 -46.12
C GLN A 218 -2.15 11.06 -44.83
N VAL A 219 -1.01 11.01 -44.13
CA VAL A 219 -0.75 11.77 -42.89
C VAL A 219 -0.93 13.28 -43.07
N ASP A 220 -0.54 13.84 -44.22
CA ASP A 220 -0.72 15.28 -44.51
C ASP A 220 -2.19 15.75 -44.61
N ARG A 221 -3.16 14.83 -44.57
CA ARG A 221 -4.60 15.12 -44.75
C ARG A 221 -5.39 15.21 -43.44
N THR A 222 -4.86 14.75 -42.31
CA THR A 222 -5.51 14.74 -40.99
C THR A 222 -5.32 16.07 -40.24
N LYS A 223 -5.80 17.18 -40.83
CA LYS A 223 -5.86 18.46 -40.11
C LYS A 223 -6.95 18.45 -39.03
N ALA A 224 -6.56 18.84 -37.82
CA ALA A 224 -7.41 18.86 -36.63
C ALA A 224 -8.77 19.53 -36.88
N LYS A 225 -9.85 18.78 -36.62
CA LYS A 225 -11.21 19.32 -36.59
C LYS A 225 -11.49 19.91 -35.20
N SER A 226 -12.24 21.00 -35.16
CA SER A 226 -12.78 21.55 -33.92
C SER A 226 -13.99 20.71 -33.49
N TYR A 227 -13.92 20.07 -32.33
CA TYR A 227 -14.97 19.20 -31.80
C TYR A 227 -15.76 19.89 -30.69
N LYS A 228 -17.08 19.64 -30.64
CA LYS A 228 -17.93 20.07 -29.52
C LYS A 228 -18.03 18.91 -28.53
N LYS A 229 -17.56 19.11 -27.30
CA LYS A 229 -17.75 18.12 -26.23
C LYS A 229 -19.22 17.96 -25.85
N ALA A 230 -19.60 16.73 -25.51
CA ALA A 230 -20.88 16.34 -24.96
C ALA A 230 -20.69 15.15 -24.00
N ASN A 231 -21.77 14.72 -23.33
CA ASN A 231 -21.81 13.46 -22.59
C ASN A 231 -22.87 12.56 -23.23
N GLY A 232 -22.64 11.25 -23.19
CA GLY A 232 -23.56 10.22 -23.67
C GLY A 232 -23.77 9.12 -22.64
N THR A 233 -24.36 8.01 -23.07
CA THR A 233 -24.53 6.78 -22.27
C THR A 233 -24.12 5.55 -23.07
N GLY A 234 -23.65 4.52 -22.38
CA GLY A 234 -23.32 3.22 -22.97
C GLY A 234 -23.82 2.08 -22.09
N LEU A 235 -24.17 0.95 -22.71
CA LEU A 235 -24.20 -0.34 -22.01
C LEU A 235 -22.78 -0.90 -21.96
N VAL A 236 -22.38 -1.37 -20.78
CA VAL A 236 -21.05 -1.93 -20.49
C VAL A 236 -21.18 -3.16 -19.57
N PHE A 237 -20.14 -3.99 -19.52
CA PHE A 237 -19.90 -4.88 -18.38
C PHE A 237 -19.00 -4.15 -17.38
N ASP A 238 -19.21 -4.36 -16.08
CA ASP A 238 -18.53 -3.58 -15.04
C ASP A 238 -18.40 -4.37 -13.72
N PRO A 239 -17.28 -5.09 -13.49
CA PRO A 239 -16.10 -5.16 -14.35
C PRO A 239 -16.34 -6.05 -15.58
N ASP A 240 -16.93 -7.22 -15.36
CA ASP A 240 -17.13 -8.28 -16.33
C ASP A 240 -18.46 -9.03 -16.03
N PRO A 241 -18.99 -9.88 -16.92
CA PRO A 241 -20.28 -10.51 -16.71
C PRO A 241 -20.28 -11.63 -15.64
N VAL A 242 -19.20 -12.38 -15.46
CA VAL A 242 -19.16 -13.52 -14.52
C VAL A 242 -18.98 -13.06 -13.07
N THR A 243 -18.18 -12.02 -12.82
CA THR A 243 -18.09 -11.33 -11.52
C THR A 243 -19.39 -10.62 -11.18
N THR A 244 -20.01 -9.93 -12.15
CA THR A 244 -21.30 -9.25 -11.93
C THR A 244 -22.41 -10.22 -11.55
N LEU A 245 -22.46 -11.40 -12.18
CA LEU A 245 -23.49 -12.41 -11.93
C LEU A 245 -23.09 -13.43 -10.83
N MET A 246 -21.84 -13.42 -10.38
CA MET A 246 -21.23 -14.41 -9.49
C MET A 246 -21.45 -15.86 -9.95
N THR A 247 -21.35 -16.09 -11.26
CA THR A 247 -21.55 -17.41 -11.89
C THR A 247 -20.58 -17.63 -13.02
N HIS A 248 -20.14 -18.87 -13.22
CA HIS A 248 -19.41 -19.26 -14.43
C HIS A 248 -20.31 -19.11 -15.66
N LEU A 249 -19.75 -18.63 -16.76
CA LEU A 249 -20.35 -18.59 -18.10
C LEU A 249 -19.32 -19.10 -19.11
N GLU A 250 -19.79 -19.54 -20.27
CA GLU A 250 -18.98 -19.79 -21.48
C GLU A 250 -19.29 -18.69 -22.50
N ASP A 251 -18.37 -18.33 -23.40
CA ASP A 251 -18.61 -17.35 -24.47
C ASP A 251 -19.94 -17.63 -25.21
N ASN A 252 -20.16 -18.88 -25.62
CA ASN A 252 -21.35 -19.28 -26.37
C ASN A 252 -22.65 -19.42 -25.53
N SER A 253 -22.66 -18.94 -24.28
CA SER A 253 -23.85 -18.95 -23.43
C SER A 253 -25.01 -18.18 -24.07
N PRO A 254 -26.28 -18.57 -23.83
CA PRO A 254 -27.42 -17.86 -24.41
C PRO A 254 -27.40 -16.37 -24.06
N ALA A 255 -27.56 -15.48 -25.05
CA ALA A 255 -27.40 -14.03 -24.87
C ALA A 255 -28.23 -13.43 -23.71
N VAL A 256 -29.43 -13.98 -23.46
CA VAL A 256 -30.31 -13.57 -22.34
C VAL A 256 -29.70 -13.82 -20.95
N THR A 257 -28.74 -14.73 -20.81
CA THR A 257 -28.04 -15.00 -19.55
C THR A 257 -27.18 -13.81 -19.12
N PHE A 258 -26.69 -13.03 -20.07
CA PHE A 258 -25.91 -11.81 -19.83
C PHE A 258 -26.78 -10.58 -19.53
N ASP A 259 -28.11 -10.65 -19.73
CA ASP A 259 -29.00 -9.50 -19.56
C ASP A 259 -28.90 -8.80 -18.19
N PRO A 260 -28.74 -9.50 -17.05
CA PRO A 260 -28.58 -8.85 -15.75
C PRO A 260 -27.15 -8.31 -15.48
N ALA A 261 -26.18 -8.58 -16.37
CA ALA A 261 -24.81 -8.09 -16.24
C ALA A 261 -24.57 -6.70 -16.87
N TYR A 262 -25.47 -6.24 -17.75
CA TYR A 262 -25.32 -4.95 -18.40
C TYR A 262 -25.63 -3.78 -17.48
N PHE A 263 -24.70 -2.84 -17.39
CA PHE A 263 -24.91 -1.56 -16.74
C PHE A 263 -25.00 -0.43 -17.75
N THR A 264 -25.96 0.49 -17.57
CA THR A 264 -25.90 1.79 -18.23
C THR A 264 -24.92 2.69 -17.47
N ARG A 265 -23.86 3.14 -18.14
CA ARG A 265 -22.86 4.09 -17.61
C ARG A 265 -22.84 5.37 -18.44
N ALA A 266 -22.32 6.44 -17.86
CA ALA A 266 -22.14 7.71 -18.55
C ALA A 266 -20.82 7.69 -19.35
N LEU A 267 -20.87 8.14 -20.60
CA LEU A 267 -19.70 8.30 -21.46
C LEU A 267 -19.36 9.79 -21.50
N LEU A 268 -18.33 10.19 -20.76
CA LEU A 268 -18.02 11.60 -20.48
C LEU A 268 -17.14 12.23 -21.57
N ASP A 269 -17.32 13.53 -21.80
CA ASP A 269 -16.51 14.36 -22.70
C ASP A 269 -16.40 13.87 -24.17
N ILE A 270 -17.31 12.99 -24.61
CA ILE A 270 -17.40 12.48 -25.99
C ILE A 270 -17.60 13.61 -27.02
N THR A 271 -17.24 13.33 -28.26
CA THR A 271 -17.27 14.30 -29.36
C THR A 271 -18.61 14.30 -30.07
N GLN A 272 -19.26 15.47 -30.16
CA GLN A 272 -20.40 15.71 -31.05
C GLN A 272 -19.94 16.50 -32.29
N SER A 273 -20.16 15.94 -33.48
CA SER A 273 -19.81 16.57 -34.76
C SER A 273 -20.75 16.14 -35.88
N GLY A 274 -21.17 17.08 -36.75
CA GLY A 274 -22.00 16.77 -37.92
C GLY A 274 -23.39 16.18 -37.63
N GLY A 275 -23.90 16.29 -36.39
CA GLY A 275 -25.14 15.64 -35.97
C GLY A 275 -24.97 14.18 -35.48
N SER A 276 -23.73 13.72 -35.35
CA SER A 276 -23.36 12.42 -34.79
C SER A 276 -22.48 12.58 -33.55
N PHE A 277 -22.46 11.56 -32.70
CA PHE A 277 -21.64 11.44 -31.51
C PHE A 277 -20.59 10.33 -31.72
N GLN A 278 -19.37 10.59 -31.26
CA GLN A 278 -18.18 9.77 -31.50
C GLN A 278 -17.45 9.57 -30.17
N LEU A 279 -16.91 8.37 -29.94
CA LEU A 279 -16.13 8.00 -28.75
C LEU A 279 -14.69 8.53 -28.84
N VAL A 280 -14.59 9.85 -29.00
CA VAL A 280 -13.37 10.64 -29.10
C VAL A 280 -13.41 11.67 -27.99
N GLY A 281 -12.56 11.49 -26.99
CA GLY A 281 -12.54 12.22 -25.74
C GLY A 281 -11.16 12.77 -25.37
N PRO A 282 -11.00 13.34 -24.16
CA PRO A 282 -9.74 13.89 -23.69
C PRO A 282 -8.71 12.82 -23.27
N TYR A 283 -9.17 11.61 -22.95
CA TYR A 283 -8.36 10.53 -22.36
C TYR A 283 -8.40 9.21 -23.15
N CYS A 284 -9.43 9.00 -23.97
CA CYS A 284 -9.55 7.86 -24.88
C CYS A 284 -10.15 8.33 -26.22
N SER A 285 -9.66 7.79 -27.33
CA SER A 285 -10.23 7.96 -28.66
C SER A 285 -10.28 6.64 -29.39
N ILE A 286 -11.50 6.13 -29.61
CA ILE A 286 -11.74 4.94 -30.41
C ILE A 286 -11.53 5.31 -31.88
N ILE A 287 -10.55 4.68 -32.51
CA ILE A 287 -10.15 4.87 -33.91
C ILE A 287 -10.01 3.52 -34.60
N ASN A 288 -9.80 3.52 -35.91
CA ASN A 288 -9.38 2.34 -36.66
C ASN A 288 -7.96 2.59 -37.19
N PHE A 289 -7.05 1.67 -36.88
CA PHE A 289 -5.67 1.66 -37.38
C PHE A 289 -5.11 0.24 -37.55
N ASP A 290 -5.68 -0.77 -36.89
CA ASP A 290 -5.33 -2.18 -37.03
C ASP A 290 -6.40 -2.90 -37.87
N ARG A 291 -6.14 -4.16 -38.23
CA ARG A 291 -7.12 -4.99 -38.94
C ARG A 291 -7.88 -5.86 -37.93
N PRO A 292 -9.17 -6.19 -38.14
CA PRO A 292 -10.03 -5.83 -39.28
C PRO A 292 -10.32 -4.34 -39.47
N ASN A 293 -10.58 -3.93 -40.72
CA ASN A 293 -10.86 -2.51 -41.05
C ASN A 293 -12.31 -2.11 -40.68
N THR A 294 -12.69 -2.23 -39.41
CA THR A 294 -14.01 -1.84 -38.89
C THR A 294 -14.02 -0.37 -38.46
N ALA A 295 -14.97 0.41 -38.97
CA ALA A 295 -15.08 1.82 -38.61
C ALA A 295 -15.64 1.99 -37.17
N PRO A 296 -15.09 2.90 -36.35
CA PRO A 296 -15.60 3.18 -35.00
C PRO A 296 -17.09 3.53 -35.00
N SER A 297 -17.82 3.01 -34.03
CA SER A 297 -19.26 3.22 -33.91
C SER A 297 -19.60 4.68 -33.61
N THR A 298 -20.77 5.10 -34.10
CA THR A 298 -21.30 6.45 -33.85
C THR A 298 -22.81 6.40 -33.63
N THR A 299 -23.35 7.34 -32.85
CA THR A 299 -24.77 7.44 -32.52
C THR A 299 -25.31 8.83 -32.84
N THR A 300 -26.63 8.98 -33.07
CA THR A 300 -27.24 10.30 -33.37
C THR A 300 -27.80 11.00 -32.14
N ASP A 301 -27.95 10.28 -31.03
CA ASP A 301 -28.50 10.74 -29.75
C ASP A 301 -27.49 10.70 -28.59
N GLY A 302 -26.33 10.07 -28.79
CA GLY A 302 -25.29 9.89 -27.78
C GLY A 302 -25.46 8.62 -26.94
N ASN A 303 -26.29 7.65 -27.36
CA ASN A 303 -26.62 6.46 -26.57
C ASN A 303 -26.19 5.15 -27.26
N TRP A 304 -25.10 4.54 -26.77
CA TRP A 304 -24.59 3.24 -27.19
C TRP A 304 -25.30 2.11 -26.44
N SER A 305 -26.54 1.79 -26.83
CA SER A 305 -27.34 0.72 -26.22
C SER A 305 -27.17 -0.66 -26.87
N ALA A 306 -26.03 -0.90 -27.52
CA ALA A 306 -25.70 -2.21 -28.07
C ALA A 306 -25.39 -3.23 -26.95
N LYS A 307 -25.43 -4.51 -27.28
CA LYS A 307 -25.06 -5.64 -26.41
C LYS A 307 -23.91 -6.41 -27.05
N ARG A 308 -23.32 -7.33 -26.30
CA ARG A 308 -22.22 -8.20 -26.73
C ARG A 308 -22.44 -8.85 -28.10
N GLY A 309 -21.36 -9.08 -28.85
CA GLY A 309 -21.42 -9.50 -30.26
C GLY A 309 -21.82 -8.38 -31.23
N ASN A 310 -21.55 -7.13 -30.88
CA ASN A 310 -21.72 -5.95 -31.73
C ASN A 310 -20.68 -4.90 -31.33
N ASN A 311 -19.81 -4.48 -32.26
CA ASN A 311 -18.67 -3.62 -31.98
C ASN A 311 -19.03 -2.29 -31.26
N ALA A 312 -20.26 -1.78 -31.41
CA ALA A 312 -20.70 -0.60 -30.66
C ALA A 312 -20.81 -0.83 -29.14
N PHE A 313 -20.86 -2.09 -28.69
CA PHE A 313 -20.70 -2.47 -27.28
C PHE A 313 -19.22 -2.45 -26.88
N ASN A 314 -18.35 -3.13 -27.63
CA ASN A 314 -16.90 -3.18 -27.42
C ASN A 314 -16.28 -1.77 -27.36
N ASP A 315 -16.66 -0.88 -28.26
CA ASP A 315 -16.26 0.54 -28.28
C ASP A 315 -16.67 1.28 -26.99
N ALA A 316 -17.92 1.10 -26.57
CA ALA A 316 -18.47 1.79 -25.39
C ALA A 316 -17.88 1.25 -24.08
N ASN A 317 -17.65 -0.07 -24.00
CA ASN A 317 -17.01 -0.76 -22.88
C ASN A 317 -15.56 -0.26 -22.72
N THR A 318 -14.80 -0.26 -23.82
CA THR A 318 -13.40 0.18 -23.86
C THR A 318 -13.25 1.66 -23.50
N TYR A 319 -14.06 2.55 -24.13
CA TYR A 319 -14.03 3.98 -23.83
C TYR A 319 -14.35 4.26 -22.36
N PHE A 320 -15.38 3.60 -21.80
CA PHE A 320 -15.79 3.77 -20.41
C PHE A 320 -14.66 3.39 -19.44
N HIS A 321 -14.09 2.20 -19.58
CA HIS A 321 -13.09 1.67 -18.65
C HIS A 321 -11.80 2.48 -18.66
N ILE A 322 -11.34 2.95 -19.83
CA ILE A 322 -10.15 3.81 -19.94
C ILE A 322 -10.43 5.23 -19.41
N ASP A 323 -11.51 5.88 -19.85
CA ASP A 323 -11.84 7.25 -19.42
C ASP A 323 -12.05 7.34 -17.90
N GLN A 324 -12.73 6.34 -17.30
CA GLN A 324 -12.96 6.32 -15.87
C GLN A 324 -11.67 6.02 -15.07
N ASN A 325 -10.77 5.18 -15.59
CA ASN A 325 -9.47 4.93 -14.95
C ASN A 325 -8.54 6.14 -15.02
N GLN A 326 -8.49 6.88 -16.13
CA GLN A 326 -7.72 8.12 -16.20
C GLN A 326 -8.28 9.16 -15.23
N ARG A 327 -9.60 9.27 -15.10
CA ARG A 327 -10.23 10.15 -14.09
C ARG A 327 -9.90 9.70 -12.66
N TYR A 328 -9.88 8.40 -12.39
CA TYR A 328 -9.47 7.84 -11.10
C TYR A 328 -8.00 8.15 -10.79
N MET A 329 -7.07 7.89 -11.70
CA MET A 329 -5.64 8.19 -11.50
C MET A 329 -5.39 9.68 -11.21
N ARG A 330 -6.19 10.58 -11.80
CA ARG A 330 -6.17 12.00 -11.48
C ARG A 330 -6.68 12.33 -10.06
N THR A 331 -7.63 11.57 -9.48
CA THR A 331 -8.03 11.76 -8.07
C THR A 331 -6.97 11.28 -7.08
N LEU A 332 -6.09 10.35 -7.49
CA LEU A 332 -4.89 9.97 -6.74
C LEU A 332 -3.79 11.07 -6.74
N GLY A 333 -4.02 12.20 -7.40
CA GLY A 333 -3.12 13.36 -7.43
C GLY A 333 -2.22 13.44 -8.66
N PHE A 334 -2.24 12.45 -9.54
CA PHE A 334 -1.48 12.42 -10.80
C PHE A 334 -2.21 13.23 -11.89
N SER A 335 -2.11 14.55 -11.81
CA SER A 335 -2.74 15.46 -12.78
C SER A 335 -1.90 16.72 -13.03
N GLY A 336 -2.07 17.33 -14.21
CA GLY A 336 -1.30 18.53 -14.57
C GLY A 336 0.18 18.20 -14.72
N ASN A 337 1.07 18.92 -14.02
CA ASN A 337 2.52 18.65 -14.07
C ASN A 337 2.89 17.24 -13.55
N LYS A 338 2.00 16.60 -12.78
CA LYS A 338 2.13 15.24 -12.24
C LYS A 338 1.31 14.21 -13.02
N GLY A 339 0.75 14.61 -14.17
CA GLY A 339 -0.10 13.78 -14.99
C GLY A 339 0.64 12.54 -15.49
N ILE A 340 0.02 11.38 -15.31
CA ILE A 340 0.39 10.13 -15.99
C ILE A 340 -0.67 9.93 -17.08
N GLN A 341 -0.24 9.58 -18.29
CA GLN A 341 -1.10 9.38 -19.46
C GLN A 341 -2.16 10.49 -19.65
N ASP A 342 -1.79 11.74 -19.38
CA ASP A 342 -2.73 12.87 -19.24
C ASP A 342 -3.20 13.50 -20.56
N GLY A 343 -3.25 12.68 -21.61
CA GLY A 343 -3.78 12.98 -22.94
C GLY A 343 -4.51 11.76 -23.51
N SER A 344 -5.17 11.91 -24.66
CA SER A 344 -5.93 10.80 -25.23
C SER A 344 -5.01 9.68 -25.68
N ILE A 345 -5.22 8.47 -25.16
CA ILE A 345 -4.73 7.26 -25.82
C ILE A 345 -5.63 6.97 -27.02
N GLU A 346 -5.04 6.49 -28.12
CA GLU A 346 -5.76 6.03 -29.31
C GLU A 346 -5.93 4.51 -29.23
N VAL A 347 -7.13 4.02 -29.53
CA VAL A 347 -7.51 2.61 -29.30
C VAL A 347 -8.26 2.06 -30.50
N ASP A 348 -7.83 0.89 -30.98
CA ASP A 348 -8.61 0.05 -31.87
C ASP A 348 -9.28 -1.07 -31.06
N THR A 349 -10.57 -1.26 -31.29
CA THR A 349 -11.45 -2.14 -30.53
C THR A 349 -11.87 -3.40 -31.29
N ASP A 350 -11.43 -3.54 -32.54
CA ASP A 350 -11.60 -4.69 -33.44
C ASP A 350 -10.29 -4.85 -34.25
N GLY A 351 -9.22 -5.25 -33.55
CA GLY A 351 -7.84 -5.31 -34.04
C GLY A 351 -7.23 -6.71 -34.00
N GLU A 352 -5.89 -6.80 -33.97
CA GLU A 352 -5.08 -8.04 -33.92
C GLU A 352 -5.49 -9.11 -34.97
N GLN A 353 -6.02 -8.68 -36.11
CA GLN A 353 -6.62 -9.50 -37.17
C GLN A 353 -7.73 -10.45 -36.68
N GLY A 354 -8.42 -10.09 -35.59
CA GLY A 354 -9.45 -10.92 -34.94
C GLY A 354 -8.86 -12.09 -34.15
N ALA A 355 -7.62 -11.99 -33.67
CA ALA A 355 -7.01 -12.99 -32.80
C ALA A 355 -7.57 -12.97 -31.36
N ASP A 356 -7.33 -14.05 -30.64
CA ASP A 356 -7.49 -14.13 -29.17
C ASP A 356 -6.24 -13.51 -28.52
N ASN A 357 -6.16 -12.18 -28.54
CA ASN A 357 -5.04 -11.40 -28.04
C ASN A 357 -5.34 -9.89 -28.00
N SER A 358 -4.59 -9.19 -27.17
CA SER A 358 -4.58 -7.74 -27.06
C SER A 358 -3.16 -7.24 -26.84
N ALA A 359 -2.93 -5.94 -27.11
CA ALA A 359 -1.60 -5.35 -26.98
C ALA A 359 -1.60 -3.82 -26.77
N PHE A 360 -0.60 -3.36 -26.01
CA PHE A 360 -0.09 -1.99 -26.02
C PHE A 360 1.05 -1.83 -27.04
N ILE A 361 1.03 -0.72 -27.77
CA ILE A 361 2.01 -0.36 -28.80
C ILE A 361 2.81 0.87 -28.34
N PRO A 362 4.03 0.69 -27.76
CA PRO A 362 4.78 1.79 -27.15
C PRO A 362 5.23 2.88 -28.13
N SER A 363 5.49 2.53 -29.39
CA SER A 363 6.02 3.47 -30.40
C SER A 363 5.05 4.60 -30.75
N SER A 364 3.75 4.35 -30.66
CA SER A 364 2.69 5.30 -30.98
C SER A 364 1.69 5.54 -29.85
N ASN A 365 1.89 4.90 -28.70
CA ASN A 365 1.04 5.03 -27.51
C ASN A 365 -0.42 4.65 -27.84
N ARG A 366 -0.61 3.44 -28.37
CA ARG A 366 -1.91 2.90 -28.79
C ARG A 366 -2.24 1.57 -28.11
N LEU A 367 -3.52 1.23 -28.06
CA LEU A 367 -4.03 -0.10 -27.68
C LEU A 367 -4.74 -0.75 -28.87
N THR A 368 -4.67 -2.07 -28.97
CA THR A 368 -5.42 -2.89 -29.93
C THR A 368 -5.99 -4.13 -29.23
N PHE A 369 -7.23 -4.50 -29.55
CA PHE A 369 -7.96 -5.62 -28.93
C PHE A 369 -8.59 -6.52 -30.00
N GLY A 370 -8.28 -7.81 -29.97
CA GLY A 370 -8.86 -8.81 -30.87
C GLY A 370 -10.15 -9.46 -30.35
N HIS A 371 -10.85 -10.15 -31.24
CA HIS A 371 -12.16 -10.81 -31.01
C HIS A 371 -12.08 -12.34 -31.13
N GLY A 372 -11.04 -12.95 -30.57
CA GLY A 372 -10.84 -14.39 -30.62
C GLY A 372 -11.26 -15.11 -29.34
N CYS A 373 -12.17 -16.08 -29.45
CA CYS A 373 -12.77 -16.79 -28.31
C CYS A 373 -13.76 -15.90 -27.54
N VAL A 374 -13.34 -15.27 -26.44
CA VAL A 374 -14.05 -14.13 -25.85
C VAL A 374 -13.49 -12.87 -26.53
N ASP A 375 -14.30 -11.86 -26.82
CA ASP A 375 -13.76 -10.58 -27.26
C ASP A 375 -12.92 -9.97 -26.11
N ASP A 376 -11.61 -9.75 -26.31
CA ASP A 376 -10.68 -9.31 -25.25
C ASP A 376 -11.23 -8.10 -24.48
N ASN A 377 -11.91 -7.18 -25.17
CA ASN A 377 -12.51 -5.97 -24.59
C ASN A 377 -13.98 -6.10 -24.13
N GLU A 378 -14.51 -7.31 -23.94
CA GLU A 378 -15.66 -7.57 -23.07
C GLU A 378 -15.26 -7.64 -21.59
N ASP A 379 -13.99 -7.92 -21.28
CA ASP A 379 -13.46 -8.03 -19.92
C ASP A 379 -12.69 -6.75 -19.52
N ALA A 380 -13.12 -6.07 -18.45
CA ALA A 380 -12.41 -4.91 -17.92
C ALA A 380 -10.99 -5.27 -17.46
N ASP A 381 -10.75 -6.51 -17.03
CA ASP A 381 -9.44 -6.97 -16.61
C ASP A 381 -8.40 -6.83 -17.75
N VAL A 382 -8.80 -7.15 -18.99
CA VAL A 382 -7.94 -7.07 -20.17
C VAL A 382 -7.71 -5.61 -20.58
N ILE A 383 -8.78 -4.82 -20.69
CA ILE A 383 -8.70 -3.40 -21.07
C ILE A 383 -7.74 -2.64 -20.14
N LEU A 384 -7.79 -2.94 -18.85
CA LEU A 384 -7.00 -2.24 -17.83
C LEU A 384 -5.60 -2.80 -17.64
N HIS A 385 -5.36 -4.07 -17.98
CA HIS A 385 -4.02 -4.63 -18.08
C HIS A 385 -3.20 -3.89 -19.16
N GLU A 386 -3.75 -3.81 -20.37
CA GLU A 386 -3.10 -3.14 -21.51
C GLU A 386 -2.97 -1.62 -21.27
N TYR A 387 -3.98 -1.00 -20.66
CA TYR A 387 -3.87 0.39 -20.22
C TYR A 387 -2.77 0.60 -19.15
N GLY A 388 -2.53 -0.41 -18.30
CA GLY A 388 -1.43 -0.46 -17.34
C GLY A 388 -0.06 -0.34 -18.00
N HIS A 389 0.16 -0.97 -19.15
CA HIS A 389 1.40 -0.76 -19.93
C HIS A 389 1.56 0.69 -20.39
N SER A 390 0.47 1.35 -20.80
CA SER A 390 0.50 2.77 -21.20
C SER A 390 0.80 3.71 -20.02
N ILE A 391 0.23 3.44 -18.83
CA ILE A 391 0.51 4.14 -17.57
C ILE A 391 2.01 4.04 -17.27
N GLN A 392 2.57 2.83 -17.30
CA GLN A 392 3.97 2.57 -17.01
C GLN A 392 4.91 3.23 -18.02
N TYR A 393 4.58 3.17 -19.32
CA TYR A 393 5.36 3.81 -20.39
C TYR A 393 5.36 5.35 -20.28
N SER A 394 4.24 5.94 -19.85
CA SER A 394 4.12 7.38 -19.60
C SER A 394 5.01 7.87 -18.43
N ILE A 395 5.36 6.99 -17.48
CA ILE A 395 6.29 7.28 -16.38
C ILE A 395 7.75 6.98 -16.79
N ASN A 396 7.97 5.86 -17.48
CA ASN A 396 9.29 5.42 -17.91
C ASN A 396 9.24 4.83 -19.33
N ASN A 397 9.52 5.65 -20.33
CA ASN A 397 9.61 5.24 -21.73
C ASN A 397 10.82 4.34 -22.06
N ASN A 398 11.73 4.13 -21.10
CA ASN A 398 12.87 3.20 -21.19
C ASN A 398 12.63 1.91 -20.38
N TRP A 399 11.38 1.46 -20.20
CA TRP A 399 11.02 0.25 -19.45
C TRP A 399 11.40 -1.06 -20.18
N ASP A 400 12.70 -1.33 -20.31
CA ASP A 400 13.25 -2.50 -21.00
C ASP A 400 14.45 -3.11 -20.24
N GLY A 401 14.65 -4.42 -20.37
CA GLY A 401 15.74 -5.19 -19.80
C GLY A 401 15.72 -5.37 -18.28
N GLY A 402 16.51 -6.34 -17.78
CA GLY A 402 16.40 -6.75 -16.37
C GLY A 402 15.10 -7.53 -16.15
N ASP A 403 14.42 -7.32 -15.04
CA ASP A 403 13.16 -7.99 -14.72
C ASP A 403 11.92 -7.18 -15.17
N THR A 404 12.12 -6.12 -15.98
CA THR A 404 11.05 -5.15 -16.34
C THR A 404 9.90 -5.78 -17.13
N GLY A 405 10.15 -6.83 -17.92
CA GLY A 405 9.09 -7.57 -18.62
C GLY A 405 8.08 -8.17 -17.65
N ALA A 406 8.54 -9.02 -16.74
CA ALA A 406 7.69 -9.64 -15.72
C ALA A 406 7.04 -8.60 -14.78
N MET A 407 7.77 -7.52 -14.46
CA MET A 407 7.20 -6.43 -13.65
C MET A 407 6.11 -5.65 -14.40
N GLY A 408 6.22 -5.53 -15.73
CA GLY A 408 5.23 -4.83 -16.56
C GLY A 408 3.92 -5.59 -16.67
N GLU A 409 4.00 -6.90 -16.96
CA GLU A 409 2.85 -7.82 -16.92
C GLU A 409 2.20 -7.81 -15.54
N GLY A 410 2.98 -8.01 -14.48
CA GLY A 410 2.47 -8.06 -13.12
C GLY A 410 1.92 -6.71 -12.61
N PHE A 411 2.33 -5.58 -13.19
CA PHE A 411 1.74 -4.27 -12.93
C PHE A 411 0.40 -4.09 -13.65
N GLY A 412 0.29 -4.53 -14.92
CA GLY A 412 -0.98 -4.58 -15.64
C GLY A 412 -2.02 -5.42 -14.89
N ASP A 413 -1.62 -6.63 -14.47
CA ASP A 413 -2.44 -7.52 -13.64
C ASP A 413 -2.86 -6.83 -12.32
N TYR A 414 -1.92 -6.22 -11.58
CA TYR A 414 -2.25 -5.49 -10.35
C TYR A 414 -3.26 -4.36 -10.60
N TRP A 415 -3.04 -3.54 -11.64
CA TRP A 415 -3.87 -2.37 -11.89
C TRP A 415 -5.31 -2.77 -12.22
N ALA A 416 -5.47 -3.73 -13.14
CA ALA A 416 -6.74 -4.35 -13.50
C ALA A 416 -7.43 -5.01 -12.29
N GLY A 417 -6.72 -5.90 -11.58
CA GLY A 417 -7.21 -6.55 -10.38
C GLY A 417 -7.64 -5.57 -9.28
N SER A 418 -6.93 -4.45 -9.12
CA SER A 418 -7.31 -3.40 -8.17
C SER A 418 -8.66 -2.77 -8.52
N TYR A 419 -9.00 -2.64 -9.80
CA TYR A 419 -10.27 -2.13 -10.26
C TYR A 419 -11.38 -3.14 -9.97
N SER A 420 -11.22 -4.37 -10.47
CA SER A 420 -12.21 -5.44 -10.33
C SER A 420 -12.50 -5.74 -8.85
N TYR A 421 -11.49 -5.74 -7.97
CA TYR A 421 -11.67 -5.88 -6.52
C TYR A 421 -12.41 -4.70 -5.85
N LYS A 422 -12.40 -3.48 -6.43
CA LYS A 422 -13.18 -2.34 -5.92
C LYS A 422 -14.66 -2.41 -6.31
N THR A 423 -15.05 -3.29 -7.24
CA THR A 423 -16.46 -3.47 -7.66
C THR A 423 -17.28 -4.24 -6.60
N PRO A 424 -18.63 -4.19 -6.62
CA PRO A 424 -19.47 -4.76 -5.56
C PRO A 424 -19.26 -6.26 -5.29
N ASN A 425 -18.95 -7.04 -6.33
CA ASN A 425 -18.83 -8.50 -6.24
C ASN A 425 -17.38 -9.01 -6.30
N GLY A 426 -16.42 -8.20 -6.80
CA GLY A 426 -15.02 -8.60 -6.95
C GLY A 426 -14.36 -9.19 -5.70
N PRO A 427 -14.58 -8.65 -4.48
CA PRO A 427 -14.04 -9.24 -3.24
C PRO A 427 -14.57 -10.64 -2.88
N PHE A 428 -15.61 -11.12 -3.57
CA PHE A 428 -16.35 -12.34 -3.24
C PHE A 428 -16.29 -13.40 -4.34
N TYR A 429 -16.25 -12.99 -5.61
CA TYR A 429 -16.15 -13.90 -6.75
C TYR A 429 -14.69 -14.05 -7.19
N ASN A 430 -14.07 -15.17 -6.84
CA ASN A 430 -12.70 -15.54 -7.20
C ASN A 430 -11.68 -14.37 -7.17
N PRO A 431 -11.55 -13.64 -6.03
CA PRO A 431 -10.91 -12.33 -5.98
C PRO A 431 -9.43 -12.26 -6.38
N ALA A 432 -8.76 -13.39 -6.63
CA ALA A 432 -7.37 -13.46 -7.07
C ALA A 432 -7.21 -13.94 -8.52
N TRP A 433 -8.30 -14.21 -9.23
CA TRP A 433 -8.27 -14.48 -10.67
C TRP A 433 -7.97 -13.20 -11.44
N MET A 434 -7.28 -13.35 -12.56
CA MET A 434 -6.96 -12.27 -13.48
C MET A 434 -7.50 -12.66 -14.85
N PHE A 435 -8.19 -11.72 -15.51
CA PHE A 435 -8.98 -11.99 -16.71
C PHE A 435 -10.15 -12.90 -16.34
N THR A 436 -11.00 -12.40 -15.45
CA THR A 436 -12.01 -13.22 -14.77
C THR A 436 -13.07 -13.75 -15.73
N TRP A 437 -13.34 -13.03 -16.85
CA TRP A 437 -14.24 -13.47 -17.92
C TRP A 437 -13.50 -14.12 -19.09
N ASP A 438 -12.43 -13.50 -19.56
CA ASP A 438 -11.71 -13.96 -20.77
C ASP A 438 -10.79 -15.17 -20.48
N GLY A 439 -10.22 -15.25 -19.29
CA GLY A 439 -9.44 -16.39 -18.80
C GLY A 439 -10.27 -17.38 -17.96
N HIS A 440 -9.57 -18.32 -17.33
CA HIS A 440 -10.14 -19.36 -16.44
C HIS A 440 -11.27 -20.20 -17.07
N ASN A 441 -11.23 -20.34 -18.40
CA ASN A 441 -12.28 -20.94 -19.22
C ASN A 441 -11.66 -21.85 -20.31
N ASN A 442 -12.43 -22.24 -21.33
CA ASN A 442 -11.95 -23.10 -22.41
C ASN A 442 -11.00 -22.41 -23.42
N CYS A 443 -10.86 -21.07 -23.37
CA CYS A 443 -9.91 -20.31 -24.19
C CYS A 443 -8.49 -20.47 -23.64
N TRP A 444 -8.29 -20.18 -22.34
CA TRP A 444 -7.02 -20.38 -21.63
C TRP A 444 -7.17 -20.35 -20.10
N ASP A 445 -6.15 -20.86 -19.39
CA ASP A 445 -6.17 -21.09 -17.94
C ASP A 445 -6.18 -19.80 -17.06
N GLY A 446 -5.97 -18.61 -17.65
CA GLY A 446 -5.85 -17.33 -16.95
C GLY A 446 -4.52 -17.12 -16.21
N ARG A 447 -4.45 -16.07 -15.37
CA ARG A 447 -3.37 -15.83 -14.38
C ARG A 447 -3.98 -15.66 -12.98
N VAL A 448 -3.18 -15.83 -11.92
CA VAL A 448 -3.64 -15.64 -10.53
C VAL A 448 -2.69 -14.77 -9.71
N MET A 449 -3.28 -13.97 -8.81
CA MET A 449 -2.57 -13.03 -7.93
C MET A 449 -2.46 -13.53 -6.48
N ASP A 450 -2.57 -14.85 -6.26
CA ASP A 450 -2.40 -15.51 -4.96
C ASP A 450 -1.35 -16.64 -4.97
N ALA A 451 -0.41 -16.62 -5.93
CA ALA A 451 0.67 -17.59 -6.11
C ALA A 451 1.78 -17.48 -5.04
N GLN A 452 1.39 -17.53 -3.75
CA GLN A 452 2.23 -17.26 -2.57
C GLN A 452 3.43 -18.21 -2.38
N SER A 453 3.52 -19.28 -3.18
CA SER A 453 4.65 -20.22 -3.20
C SER A 453 5.81 -19.78 -4.09
N LEU A 454 5.61 -18.80 -4.98
CA LEU A 454 6.63 -18.32 -5.91
C LEU A 454 7.81 -17.66 -5.19
N GLN A 455 9.04 -17.89 -5.69
CA GLN A 455 10.28 -17.41 -5.09
C GLN A 455 11.18 -16.76 -6.15
N TYR A 456 11.76 -15.61 -5.79
CA TYR A 456 12.73 -14.87 -6.59
C TYR A 456 14.15 -15.41 -6.39
N ASP A 457 14.87 -15.57 -7.50
CA ASP A 457 16.27 -15.98 -7.56
C ASP A 457 17.08 -14.87 -8.25
N SER A 458 17.86 -14.15 -7.44
CA SER A 458 18.70 -13.03 -7.90
C SER A 458 19.72 -13.39 -9.01
N SER A 459 20.05 -14.67 -9.18
CA SER A 459 20.95 -15.14 -10.25
C SER A 459 20.29 -15.19 -11.63
N ARG A 460 18.96 -15.04 -11.68
CA ARG A 460 18.13 -15.09 -12.90
C ARG A 460 17.68 -13.71 -13.34
N THR A 461 17.03 -13.66 -14.51
CA THR A 461 16.40 -12.48 -15.10
C THR A 461 14.99 -12.88 -15.55
N TYR A 462 14.00 -12.03 -15.30
CA TYR A 462 12.58 -12.36 -15.43
C TYR A 462 11.92 -11.51 -16.53
N GLY A 463 11.83 -12.05 -17.75
CA GLY A 463 11.07 -11.45 -18.85
C GLY A 463 9.56 -11.70 -18.74
N ALA A 464 8.74 -11.06 -19.56
CA ALA A 464 7.29 -11.26 -19.60
C ALA A 464 6.91 -12.70 -20.00
N HIS A 465 5.86 -13.25 -19.41
CA HIS A 465 5.29 -14.60 -19.68
C HIS A 465 6.30 -15.75 -19.62
N GLY A 466 7.39 -15.59 -18.86
CA GLY A 466 8.38 -16.65 -18.66
C GLY A 466 7.83 -17.75 -17.76
N PRO A 467 8.20 -19.03 -17.94
CA PRO A 467 7.75 -20.10 -17.05
C PRO A 467 8.48 -20.08 -15.70
N MET A 468 7.76 -20.19 -14.58
CA MET A 468 8.35 -20.33 -13.25
C MET A 468 8.74 -21.80 -12.98
N PRO A 469 10.04 -22.12 -12.76
CA PRO A 469 10.52 -23.50 -12.72
C PRO A 469 9.83 -24.38 -11.67
N GLY A 470 9.29 -25.52 -12.11
CA GLY A 470 8.65 -26.50 -11.23
C GLY A 470 7.27 -26.09 -10.72
N THR A 471 6.67 -25.05 -11.30
CA THR A 471 5.33 -24.55 -10.96
C THR A 471 4.49 -24.38 -12.24
N PRO A 472 3.15 -24.27 -12.15
CA PRO A 472 2.30 -23.98 -13.31
C PRO A 472 2.28 -22.48 -13.68
N TYR A 473 2.84 -21.61 -12.83
CA TYR A 473 2.75 -20.16 -12.95
C TYR A 473 3.77 -19.57 -13.92
N GLN A 474 3.53 -18.32 -14.32
CA GLN A 474 4.47 -17.51 -15.08
C GLN A 474 5.25 -16.55 -14.16
N THR A 475 6.21 -15.85 -14.75
CA THR A 475 7.03 -14.83 -14.09
C THR A 475 6.23 -13.61 -13.63
N ASP A 476 5.04 -13.43 -14.20
CA ASP A 476 4.20 -12.27 -14.04
C ASP A 476 3.49 -12.35 -12.68
N GLU A 477 3.00 -13.54 -12.30
CA GLU A 477 2.45 -13.83 -10.98
C GLU A 477 3.46 -13.64 -9.84
N LEU A 478 4.77 -13.76 -10.10
CA LEU A 478 5.82 -13.48 -9.10
C LEU A 478 5.84 -11.99 -8.71
N TRP A 479 5.38 -11.10 -9.59
CA TRP A 479 5.30 -9.66 -9.33
C TRP A 479 3.89 -9.20 -8.93
N SER A 480 2.83 -9.67 -9.58
CA SER A 480 1.46 -9.26 -9.25
C SER A 480 1.01 -9.78 -7.88
N THR A 481 1.36 -11.02 -7.51
CA THR A 481 0.99 -11.62 -6.20
C THR A 481 1.39 -10.76 -5.01
N PRO A 482 2.67 -10.36 -4.79
CA PRO A 482 3.03 -9.57 -3.62
C PRO A 482 2.33 -8.21 -3.54
N LEU A 483 2.07 -7.55 -4.68
CA LEU A 483 1.35 -6.28 -4.74
C LEU A 483 -0.12 -6.45 -4.34
N PHE A 484 -0.80 -7.41 -4.99
CA PHE A 484 -2.23 -7.65 -4.81
C PHE A 484 -2.56 -8.19 -3.41
N GLN A 485 -1.77 -9.13 -2.90
CA GLN A 485 -1.94 -9.66 -1.55
C GLN A 485 -1.66 -8.59 -0.47
N ALA A 486 -0.71 -7.67 -0.70
CA ALA A 486 -0.49 -6.53 0.19
C ALA A 486 -1.68 -5.55 0.18
N MET A 487 -2.25 -5.29 -0.99
CA MET A 487 -3.44 -4.43 -1.15
C MET A 487 -4.67 -5.01 -0.45
N ILE A 488 -4.93 -6.32 -0.60
CA ILE A 488 -5.99 -7.01 0.17
C ILE A 488 -5.72 -6.93 1.67
N GLU A 489 -4.49 -7.20 2.11
CA GLU A 489 -4.14 -7.16 3.54
C GLU A 489 -4.29 -5.76 4.14
N LEU A 490 -3.96 -4.71 3.39
CA LEU A 490 -4.18 -3.31 3.79
C LEU A 490 -5.69 -2.97 3.84
N ASN A 491 -6.46 -3.37 2.83
CA ASN A 491 -7.91 -3.19 2.82
C ASN A 491 -8.61 -3.93 3.98
N ASP A 492 -8.15 -5.12 4.35
CA ASP A 492 -8.63 -5.88 5.51
C ASP A 492 -8.20 -5.28 6.87
N ARG A 493 -7.18 -4.41 6.87
CA ARG A 493 -6.80 -3.53 8.00
C ARG A 493 -7.58 -2.21 8.01
N GLY A 494 -8.52 -2.00 7.09
CA GLY A 494 -9.31 -0.76 6.96
C GLY A 494 -8.59 0.38 6.24
N ILE A 495 -7.47 0.11 5.57
CA ILE A 495 -6.77 1.09 4.72
C ILE A 495 -7.40 1.09 3.32
N PRO A 496 -7.87 2.23 2.79
CA PRO A 496 -8.55 2.24 1.51
C PRO A 496 -7.57 1.99 0.34
N ILE A 497 -8.00 1.16 -0.62
CA ILE A 497 -7.19 0.68 -1.75
C ILE A 497 -6.51 1.81 -2.55
N TRP A 498 -7.14 2.99 -2.63
CA TRP A 498 -6.57 4.15 -3.33
C TRP A 498 -5.22 4.60 -2.77
N GLN A 499 -4.92 4.36 -1.48
CA GLN A 499 -3.60 4.63 -0.89
C GLN A 499 -2.54 3.69 -1.47
N VAL A 500 -2.90 2.43 -1.73
CA VAL A 500 -2.00 1.42 -2.30
C VAL A 500 -1.76 1.67 -3.79
N ASP A 501 -2.80 1.99 -4.54
CA ASP A 501 -2.71 2.39 -5.95
C ASP A 501 -1.82 3.64 -6.10
N GLN A 502 -1.98 4.62 -5.21
CA GLN A 502 -1.14 5.83 -5.18
C GLN A 502 0.35 5.52 -4.88
N ILE A 503 0.64 4.62 -3.94
CA ILE A 503 2.01 4.18 -3.63
C ILE A 503 2.66 3.52 -4.84
N ILE A 504 1.94 2.60 -5.50
CA ILE A 504 2.49 1.80 -6.59
C ILE A 504 2.76 2.70 -7.80
N LEU A 505 1.84 3.60 -8.16
CA LEU A 505 2.08 4.60 -9.23
C LEU A 505 3.28 5.51 -8.90
N GLU A 506 3.35 6.05 -7.68
CA GLU A 506 4.47 6.93 -7.27
C GLU A 506 5.83 6.22 -7.32
N ALA A 507 5.88 4.92 -7.02
CA ALA A 507 7.13 4.18 -6.98
C ALA A 507 7.84 4.09 -8.33
N HIS A 508 7.09 4.07 -9.44
CA HIS A 508 7.60 3.91 -10.81
C HIS A 508 8.43 5.10 -11.32
N PHE A 509 8.29 6.29 -10.73
CA PHE A 509 9.02 7.49 -11.16
C PHE A 509 10.53 7.44 -10.84
N GLY A 510 11.32 8.24 -11.56
CA GLY A 510 12.76 8.38 -11.27
C GLY A 510 13.62 7.19 -11.69
N PHE A 511 13.15 6.43 -12.68
CA PHE A 511 13.72 5.16 -13.12
C PHE A 511 13.88 5.08 -14.65
N GLY A 512 14.84 4.26 -15.09
CA GLY A 512 15.17 3.97 -16.49
C GLY A 512 15.13 2.46 -16.79
N SER A 513 15.98 1.99 -17.68
CA SER A 513 16.05 0.58 -18.11
C SER A 513 16.77 -0.37 -17.14
N GLY A 514 16.56 -1.69 -17.29
CA GLY A 514 17.42 -2.71 -16.68
C GLY A 514 17.15 -3.03 -15.21
N ILE A 515 16.01 -2.61 -14.66
CA ILE A 515 15.70 -2.71 -13.23
C ILE A 515 15.31 -4.15 -12.87
N LYS A 516 15.71 -4.60 -11.68
CA LYS A 516 15.33 -5.90 -11.12
C LYS A 516 14.27 -5.77 -10.02
N MET A 517 13.48 -6.83 -9.79
CA MET A 517 12.37 -6.82 -8.82
C MET A 517 12.72 -6.26 -7.42
N PRO A 518 13.87 -6.59 -6.79
CA PRO A 518 14.23 -6.06 -5.47
C PRO A 518 14.34 -4.53 -5.43
N VAL A 519 14.77 -3.91 -6.54
CA VAL A 519 14.95 -2.46 -6.63
C VAL A 519 13.60 -1.75 -6.67
N MET A 520 12.67 -2.24 -7.49
CA MET A 520 11.33 -1.66 -7.57
C MET A 520 10.54 -1.95 -6.29
N ALA A 521 10.70 -3.14 -5.71
CA ALA A 521 10.06 -3.50 -4.44
C ALA A 521 10.51 -2.57 -3.30
N GLN A 522 11.81 -2.27 -3.20
CA GLN A 522 12.31 -1.29 -2.23
C GLN A 522 11.74 0.10 -2.51
N ALA A 523 11.70 0.52 -3.78
CA ALA A 523 11.12 1.81 -4.17
C ALA A 523 9.63 1.96 -3.81
N ILE A 524 8.87 0.87 -3.84
CA ILE A 524 7.47 0.78 -3.40
C ILE A 524 7.37 0.89 -1.87
N VAL A 525 8.22 0.18 -1.12
CA VAL A 525 8.29 0.31 0.36
C VAL A 525 8.71 1.73 0.78
N ASP A 526 9.66 2.34 0.07
CA ASP A 526 10.08 3.73 0.32
C ASP A 526 8.95 4.73 0.03
N ALA A 527 8.19 4.52 -1.07
CA ALA A 527 7.06 5.38 -1.41
C ALA A 527 5.94 5.25 -0.37
N ALA A 528 5.70 4.04 0.14
CA ALA A 528 4.79 3.78 1.25
C ALA A 528 5.22 4.48 2.55
N ALA A 529 6.53 4.45 2.87
CA ALA A 529 7.09 5.11 4.04
C ALA A 529 7.04 6.64 3.94
N ASP A 530 7.26 7.22 2.75
CA ASP A 530 7.24 8.67 2.54
C ASP A 530 5.82 9.26 2.46
N LEU A 531 4.90 8.59 1.73
CA LEU A 531 3.52 9.06 1.56
C LEU A 531 2.67 8.78 2.81
N PHE A 532 2.91 7.64 3.46
CA PHE A 532 2.13 7.17 4.60
C PHE A 532 3.02 6.70 5.77
N PRO A 533 3.91 7.56 6.31
CA PRO A 533 4.86 7.21 7.39
C PRO A 533 4.18 6.69 8.66
N ASN A 534 2.92 7.08 8.85
CA ASN A 534 2.09 6.71 9.97
C ASN A 534 1.25 5.44 9.72
N GLY A 535 1.15 4.96 8.48
CA GLY A 535 0.34 3.80 8.11
C GLY A 535 1.13 2.48 8.11
N PRO A 536 0.45 1.32 8.10
CA PRO A 536 1.09 0.01 8.05
C PRO A 536 1.65 -0.36 6.65
N HIS A 537 1.53 0.52 5.66
CA HIS A 537 1.82 0.26 4.25
C HIS A 537 3.22 -0.32 4.00
N ALA A 538 4.26 0.37 4.48
CA ALA A 538 5.65 -0.03 4.25
C ALA A 538 5.93 -1.42 4.83
N ASP A 539 5.46 -1.69 6.05
CA ASP A 539 5.62 -2.99 6.71
C ASP A 539 4.87 -4.13 5.99
N VAL A 540 3.66 -3.89 5.49
CA VAL A 540 2.87 -4.91 4.76
C VAL A 540 3.51 -5.18 3.40
N LEU A 541 3.89 -4.14 2.65
CA LEU A 541 4.56 -4.30 1.36
C LEU A 541 5.92 -5.00 1.52
N GLN A 542 6.73 -4.61 2.52
CA GLN A 542 7.99 -5.28 2.87
C GLN A 542 7.77 -6.76 3.18
N ALA A 543 6.81 -7.08 4.06
CA ALA A 543 6.49 -8.46 4.41
C ALA A 543 5.97 -9.27 3.21
N SER A 544 5.22 -8.63 2.31
CA SER A 544 4.71 -9.27 1.11
C SER A 544 5.82 -9.63 0.13
N PHE A 545 6.69 -8.68 -0.24
CA PHE A 545 7.86 -8.96 -1.09
C PHE A 545 8.85 -9.94 -0.44
N ALA A 546 9.01 -9.90 0.88
CA ALA A 546 9.88 -10.82 1.60
C ALA A 546 9.40 -12.27 1.57
N ARG A 547 8.08 -12.53 1.51
CA ARG A 547 7.52 -13.88 1.32
C ARG A 547 8.04 -14.54 0.03
N HIS A 548 8.29 -13.73 -1.00
CA HIS A 548 8.75 -14.17 -2.31
C HIS A 548 10.28 -14.05 -2.49
N ASN A 549 11.05 -13.76 -1.43
CA ASN A 549 12.50 -13.54 -1.49
C ASN A 549 12.92 -12.39 -2.45
N ILE A 550 12.00 -11.46 -2.76
CA ILE A 550 12.27 -10.26 -3.56
C ILE A 550 12.97 -9.20 -2.70
N LEU A 551 12.55 -9.07 -1.45
CA LEU A 551 13.25 -8.30 -0.42
C LEU A 551 13.67 -9.22 0.73
N ASN A 552 14.59 -8.77 1.58
CA ASN A 552 14.81 -9.42 2.87
C ASN A 552 13.58 -9.24 3.76
N ALA A 553 13.29 -10.21 4.63
CA ALA A 553 12.34 -10.01 5.70
C ALA A 553 12.76 -8.81 6.57
N LYS A 554 11.78 -8.05 7.11
CA LYS A 554 12.06 -7.02 8.12
C LYS A 554 12.84 -7.67 9.26
N ASP A 555 14.11 -7.27 9.43
CA ASP A 555 15.08 -8.03 10.25
C ASP A 555 14.54 -8.34 11.64
N LYS A 556 13.85 -7.37 12.27
CA LYS A 556 13.09 -7.52 13.51
C LYS A 556 11.89 -6.56 13.58
N PHE A 557 10.80 -7.01 14.19
CA PHE A 557 9.70 -6.21 14.73
C PHE A 557 10.01 -5.86 16.20
N VAL A 558 9.88 -4.59 16.61
CA VAL A 558 10.21 -4.16 17.99
C VAL A 558 8.94 -4.02 18.83
N TYR A 559 9.04 -4.40 20.11
CA TYR A 559 7.98 -4.25 21.12
C TYR A 559 8.58 -3.78 22.44
N ILE A 560 7.97 -2.81 23.11
CA ILE A 560 8.50 -2.21 24.34
C ILE A 560 7.48 -2.31 25.48
N ALA A 561 7.90 -2.95 26.57
CA ALA A 561 7.24 -2.89 27.87
C ALA A 561 7.78 -1.69 28.65
N SER A 562 7.18 -0.53 28.41
CA SER A 562 7.70 0.79 28.79
C SER A 562 7.86 1.00 30.31
N HIS A 563 7.16 0.22 31.15
CA HIS A 563 7.33 0.28 32.59
C HIS A 563 7.16 -1.10 33.24
N ILE A 564 8.06 -1.39 34.17
CA ILE A 564 7.98 -2.51 35.10
C ILE A 564 8.38 -1.94 36.48
N PRO A 565 7.54 -2.02 37.51
CA PRO A 565 7.84 -1.49 38.84
C PRO A 565 8.88 -2.34 39.58
N PRO A 566 9.41 -1.87 40.73
CA PRO A 566 10.23 -2.68 41.64
C PRO A 566 9.43 -3.88 42.18
N ALA A 567 10.10 -4.99 42.52
CA ALA A 567 9.47 -6.12 43.22
C ALA A 567 10.05 -6.35 44.63
N GLY A 568 9.29 -7.00 45.52
CA GLY A 568 9.69 -7.33 46.90
C GLY A 568 9.22 -6.32 47.95
N ASN A 569 9.84 -6.32 49.14
CA ASN A 569 9.37 -5.56 50.31
C ASN A 569 9.35 -4.02 50.17
N ASN A 570 9.94 -3.48 49.09
CA ASN A 570 9.91 -2.05 48.74
C ASN A 570 8.91 -1.73 47.61
N ALA A 571 8.15 -2.72 47.11
CA ALA A 571 7.32 -2.60 45.90
C ALA A 571 5.98 -1.87 46.08
N GLY A 572 5.59 -1.52 47.32
CA GLY A 572 4.36 -0.75 47.59
C GLY A 572 3.12 -1.37 46.95
N ASP A 573 2.89 -2.65 47.23
CA ASP A 573 1.76 -3.45 46.77
C ASP A 573 1.67 -3.76 45.25
N TRP A 574 2.60 -3.29 44.41
CA TRP A 574 2.56 -3.51 42.95
C TRP A 574 3.22 -4.82 42.47
N ALA A 575 2.65 -5.40 41.43
CA ALA A 575 3.22 -6.47 40.62
C ALA A 575 3.04 -6.18 39.12
N SER A 576 3.79 -6.86 38.24
CA SER A 576 3.56 -6.78 36.79
C SER A 576 3.98 -8.05 36.05
N GLU A 577 3.23 -8.36 35.01
CA GLU A 577 3.48 -9.48 34.10
C GLU A 577 3.52 -8.97 32.66
N ILE A 578 4.54 -9.33 31.88
CA ILE A 578 4.55 -9.07 30.43
C ILE A 578 4.05 -10.33 29.74
N GLN A 579 3.21 -10.19 28.73
CA GLN A 579 2.71 -11.28 27.93
C GLN A 579 3.11 -11.08 26.47
N LEU A 580 3.58 -12.14 25.85
CA LEU A 580 3.96 -12.18 24.44
C LEU A 580 3.13 -13.27 23.75
N SER A 581 2.41 -12.93 22.68
CA SER A 581 1.59 -13.89 21.92
C SER A 581 2.03 -13.99 20.46
N ASN A 582 2.15 -15.20 19.94
CA ASN A 582 2.45 -15.44 18.53
C ASN A 582 1.14 -15.78 17.77
N PRO A 583 0.59 -14.84 16.98
CA PRO A 583 -0.64 -15.08 16.20
C PRO A 583 -0.40 -15.89 14.91
N ASN A 584 0.87 -16.11 14.53
CA ASN A 584 1.25 -16.75 13.27
C ASN A 584 1.02 -18.27 13.30
N THR A 585 0.97 -18.85 12.11
CA THR A 585 0.88 -20.30 11.85
C THR A 585 2.19 -21.06 12.10
N SER A 586 3.29 -20.36 12.40
CA SER A 586 4.62 -20.93 12.62
C SER A 586 5.35 -20.24 13.79
N GLU A 587 6.37 -20.89 14.36
CA GLU A 587 7.14 -20.36 15.49
C GLU A 587 7.79 -19.00 15.19
N ALA A 588 7.78 -18.11 16.17
CA ALA A 588 8.48 -16.83 16.17
C ALA A 588 9.68 -16.89 17.15
N THR A 589 10.81 -16.34 16.74
CA THR A 589 12.00 -16.20 17.57
C THR A 589 12.04 -14.79 18.13
N VAL A 590 11.97 -14.66 19.45
CA VAL A 590 11.91 -13.37 20.14
C VAL A 590 13.17 -13.17 20.98
N THR A 591 13.98 -12.18 20.61
CA THR A 591 15.07 -11.68 21.46
C THR A 591 14.53 -10.67 22.46
N TYR A 592 15.10 -10.59 23.66
CA TYR A 592 14.69 -9.65 24.71
C TYR A 592 15.88 -9.00 25.41
N GLU A 593 15.66 -7.79 25.91
CA GLU A 593 16.59 -6.96 26.68
C GLU A 593 15.82 -6.27 27.81
N VAL A 594 16.32 -6.35 29.05
CA VAL A 594 15.73 -5.74 30.24
C VAL A 594 16.68 -4.71 30.80
N PHE A 595 16.22 -3.47 30.92
CA PHE A 595 16.98 -2.35 31.46
C PHE A 595 16.47 -2.05 32.88
N GLU A 596 17.37 -2.03 33.87
CA GLU A 596 17.07 -1.70 35.28
C GLU A 596 17.75 -0.39 35.70
N LEU A 597 17.06 0.38 36.56
CA LEU A 597 17.58 1.59 37.16
C LEU A 597 18.71 1.27 38.16
N SER A 598 19.91 1.75 37.85
CA SER A 598 21.08 1.71 38.73
C SER A 598 21.60 3.14 38.95
N GLY A 599 21.49 3.64 40.17
CA GLY A 599 21.75 5.05 40.47
C GLY A 599 20.75 5.97 39.76
N SER A 600 21.24 6.74 38.78
CA SER A 600 20.42 7.66 37.96
C SER A 600 20.31 7.24 36.49
N GLN A 601 20.78 6.04 36.14
CA GLN A 601 20.85 5.55 34.75
C GLN A 601 20.17 4.20 34.61
N PHE A 602 19.62 3.91 33.43
CA PHE A 602 19.07 2.60 33.11
C PHE A 602 20.13 1.78 32.37
N THR A 603 20.47 0.61 32.90
CA THR A 603 21.49 -0.27 32.34
C THR A 603 20.88 -1.61 31.98
N LEU A 604 21.33 -2.21 30.87
CA LEU A 604 20.97 -3.57 30.49
C LEU A 604 21.42 -4.55 31.60
N THR A 605 20.46 -5.22 32.24
CA THR A 605 20.74 -6.20 33.32
C THR A 605 20.41 -7.64 32.94
N SER A 606 19.60 -7.86 31.91
CA SER A 606 19.32 -9.19 31.36
C SER A 606 19.03 -9.12 29.88
N SER A 607 19.47 -10.12 29.12
CA SER A 607 19.16 -10.27 27.69
C SER A 607 19.16 -11.74 27.29
N GLY A 608 18.35 -12.11 26.32
CA GLY A 608 18.32 -13.49 25.81
C GLY A 608 17.43 -13.67 24.59
N SER A 609 17.10 -14.93 24.30
CA SER A 609 16.16 -15.31 23.25
C SER A 609 15.19 -16.35 23.79
N LEU A 610 13.95 -16.32 23.30
CA LEU A 610 12.92 -17.31 23.54
C LEU A 610 12.25 -17.70 22.19
N SER A 611 11.83 -18.96 22.11
CA SER A 611 11.02 -19.47 21.01
C SER A 611 9.55 -19.43 21.42
N LEU A 612 8.74 -18.70 20.66
CA LEU A 612 7.30 -18.58 20.88
C LEU A 612 6.57 -19.33 19.77
N ALA A 613 6.14 -20.56 20.05
CA ALA A 613 5.50 -21.42 19.06
C ALA A 613 4.18 -20.82 18.50
N ALA A 614 3.69 -21.37 17.40
CA ALA A 614 2.49 -20.89 16.70
C ALA A 614 1.24 -20.86 17.60
N GLY A 615 0.47 -19.78 17.55
CA GLY A 615 -0.78 -19.63 18.30
C GLY A 615 -0.64 -19.61 19.83
N ARG A 616 0.54 -19.28 20.38
CA ARG A 616 0.81 -19.33 21.83
C ARG A 616 0.82 -17.96 22.49
N THR A 617 0.59 -17.95 23.80
CA THR A 617 1.06 -16.87 24.68
C THR A 617 2.06 -17.41 25.69
N GLN A 618 3.11 -16.64 25.98
CA GLN A 618 4.05 -16.87 27.08
C GLN A 618 4.07 -15.66 28.01
N ILE A 619 4.08 -15.92 29.32
CA ILE A 619 4.26 -14.90 30.35
C ILE A 619 5.77 -14.74 30.61
N PHE A 620 6.22 -13.49 30.57
CA PHE A 620 7.58 -13.05 30.89
C PHE A 620 7.52 -12.11 32.10
N VAL A 621 8.00 -12.59 33.26
CA VAL A 621 8.13 -11.77 34.48
C VAL A 621 9.62 -11.59 34.75
N PRO A 622 10.23 -10.45 34.40
CA PRO A 622 11.62 -10.22 34.76
C PRO A 622 11.75 -10.06 36.28
N GLY A 623 12.78 -10.67 36.86
CA GLY A 623 13.19 -10.43 38.25
C GLY A 623 13.94 -9.10 38.39
N GLY A 624 14.00 -8.54 39.60
CA GLY A 624 14.65 -7.27 39.88
C GLY A 624 14.05 -6.53 41.08
N SER A 625 14.79 -5.59 41.65
CA SER A 625 14.38 -4.84 42.85
C SER A 625 14.27 -3.32 42.62
N ALA A 626 14.48 -2.86 41.39
CA ALA A 626 14.32 -1.46 41.00
C ALA A 626 13.37 -1.30 39.81
N GLN A 627 13.15 -0.05 39.40
CA GLN A 627 12.35 0.25 38.22
C GLN A 627 13.03 -0.30 36.97
N ARG A 628 12.25 -0.89 36.08
CA ARG A 628 12.70 -1.53 34.84
C ARG A 628 11.85 -1.16 33.64
N TRP A 629 12.35 -1.47 32.46
CA TRP A 629 11.58 -1.57 31.21
C TRP A 629 12.22 -2.67 30.35
N ALA A 630 11.49 -3.20 29.37
CA ALA A 630 12.02 -4.25 28.49
C ALA A 630 11.76 -3.96 27.01
N ARG A 631 12.76 -4.27 26.17
CA ARG A 631 12.67 -4.31 24.71
C ARG A 631 12.60 -5.77 24.27
N PHE A 632 11.68 -6.08 23.37
CA PHE A 632 11.60 -7.34 22.66
C PHE A 632 11.77 -7.08 21.18
N SER A 633 12.37 -8.04 20.48
CA SER A 633 12.56 -7.95 19.04
C SER A 633 12.38 -9.32 18.41
N SER A 634 11.39 -9.43 17.53
CA SER A 634 10.88 -10.70 16.97
C SER A 634 11.14 -10.78 15.47
N ASN A 635 11.41 -11.98 14.94
CA ASN A 635 11.51 -12.20 13.49
C ASN A 635 10.14 -12.27 12.76
N LYS A 636 9.03 -12.20 13.50
CA LYS A 636 7.65 -12.22 12.99
C LYS A 636 6.76 -11.29 13.82
N PRO A 637 5.64 -10.78 13.29
CA PRO A 637 4.68 -10.01 14.07
C PRO A 637 4.17 -10.83 15.26
N ILE A 638 4.28 -10.30 16.47
CA ILE A 638 3.70 -10.85 17.70
C ILE A 638 2.72 -9.83 18.31
N GLY A 639 1.83 -10.30 19.18
CA GLY A 639 1.10 -9.44 20.11
C GLY A 639 1.81 -9.37 21.45
N GLY A 640 1.46 -8.39 22.27
CA GLY A 640 1.87 -8.37 23.66
C GLY A 640 1.18 -7.32 24.51
N SER A 641 1.21 -7.53 25.82
CA SER A 641 0.69 -6.61 26.83
C SER A 641 1.56 -6.61 28.07
N THR A 642 1.49 -5.53 28.86
CA THR A 642 1.99 -5.46 30.24
C THR A 642 0.77 -5.34 31.15
N LEU A 643 0.53 -6.36 31.98
CA LEU A 643 -0.43 -6.32 33.06
C LEU A 643 0.25 -5.72 34.29
N PHE A 644 -0.33 -4.67 34.84
CA PHE A 644 -0.01 -4.12 36.15
C PHE A 644 -1.06 -4.60 37.15
N SER A 645 -0.66 -4.98 38.36
CA SER A 645 -1.59 -5.15 39.47
C SER A 645 -1.10 -4.51 40.76
N ARG A 646 -2.02 -4.18 41.66
CA ARG A 646 -1.74 -3.54 42.96
C ARG A 646 -2.71 -4.01 44.03
N THR A 647 -2.26 -4.25 45.26
CA THR A 647 -3.14 -4.66 46.38
C THR A 647 -3.08 -3.66 47.56
N PRO A 648 -3.88 -2.57 47.60
CA PRO A 648 -3.75 -1.44 48.55
C PRO A 648 -3.98 -1.76 50.06
N GLY A 649 -3.13 -2.59 50.65
CA GLY A 649 -3.29 -3.07 52.02
C GLY A 649 -4.34 -4.18 52.18
N ALA A 650 -4.61 -4.53 53.44
CA ALA A 650 -5.43 -5.70 53.76
C ALA A 650 -6.95 -5.41 53.62
N GLY A 651 -7.57 -5.99 52.59
CA GLY A 651 -9.03 -6.06 52.44
C GLY A 651 -9.66 -5.16 51.36
N THR A 652 -8.85 -4.45 50.57
CA THR A 652 -9.32 -3.49 49.55
C THR A 652 -9.54 -4.07 48.15
N GLY A 653 -9.18 -5.33 47.92
CA GLY A 653 -9.13 -5.93 46.58
C GLY A 653 -7.80 -5.67 45.84
N GLU A 654 -7.63 -6.33 44.69
CA GLU A 654 -6.48 -6.18 43.79
C GLU A 654 -6.90 -5.33 42.57
N GLU A 655 -6.32 -4.14 42.42
CA GLU A 655 -6.44 -3.30 41.22
C GLU A 655 -5.64 -3.92 40.06
N LYS A 656 -6.13 -3.82 38.82
CA LYS A 656 -5.43 -4.30 37.61
C LYS A 656 -5.61 -3.34 36.43
N ALA A 657 -4.56 -3.16 35.64
CA ALA A 657 -4.59 -2.45 34.36
C ALA A 657 -3.72 -3.17 33.32
N SER A 658 -4.22 -3.39 32.11
CA SER A 658 -3.46 -4.01 31.01
C SER A 658 -3.17 -2.98 29.93
N ILE A 659 -1.91 -2.85 29.54
CA ILE A 659 -1.45 -1.91 28.49
C ILE A 659 -0.77 -2.71 27.37
N PRO A 660 -1.19 -2.58 26.10
CA PRO A 660 -0.46 -3.18 24.97
C PRO A 660 1.01 -2.76 24.96
N LEU A 661 1.91 -3.65 24.51
CA LEU A 661 3.30 -3.25 24.26
C LEU A 661 3.35 -2.18 23.17
N THR A 662 4.23 -1.19 23.32
CA THR A 662 4.49 -0.22 22.26
C THR A 662 5.25 -0.93 21.14
N ASP A 663 4.60 -1.15 20.00
CA ASP A 663 5.21 -1.73 18.80
C ASP A 663 5.69 -0.64 17.82
N ASP A 664 6.21 -1.04 16.66
CA ASP A 664 6.63 -0.15 15.57
C ASP A 664 5.52 0.85 15.11
N TYR A 665 4.23 0.52 15.33
CA TYR A 665 3.10 1.40 15.01
C TYR A 665 2.84 2.43 16.12
N PHE A 666 3.08 2.09 17.39
CA PHE A 666 2.94 3.03 18.50
C PHE A 666 4.24 3.79 18.85
N LEU A 667 5.39 3.37 18.31
CA LEU A 667 6.61 4.16 18.31
C LEU A 667 6.47 5.43 17.44
N GLY A 668 7.16 6.48 17.87
CA GLY A 668 7.24 7.74 17.13
C GLY A 668 7.83 8.89 17.93
N SER A 669 8.24 9.94 17.22
CA SER A 669 8.89 11.14 17.77
C SER A 669 7.94 12.13 18.45
N THR A 670 6.63 11.95 18.27
CA THR A 670 5.58 12.65 19.02
C THR A 670 4.63 11.62 19.61
N GLN A 671 4.22 11.84 20.86
CA GLN A 671 3.34 10.96 21.63
C GLN A 671 2.21 11.76 22.27
N ILE A 672 0.98 11.29 22.13
CA ILE A 672 -0.21 11.95 22.69
C ILE A 672 -0.74 11.17 23.89
N PHE A 673 -0.85 11.85 25.02
CA PHE A 673 -1.54 11.39 26.22
C PHE A 673 -2.96 11.97 26.20
N PRO A 674 -3.98 11.20 25.78
CA PRO A 674 -5.26 11.75 25.32
C PRO A 674 -6.20 12.16 26.46
N HIS A 675 -5.88 11.84 27.72
CA HIS A 675 -6.81 12.01 28.84
C HIS A 675 -6.18 12.64 30.08
N VAL A 676 -6.52 13.90 30.35
CA VAL A 676 -6.27 14.55 31.64
C VAL A 676 -7.64 14.91 32.29
N PRO A 677 -8.01 14.32 33.43
CA PRO A 677 -9.38 14.36 33.96
C PRO A 677 -9.67 15.67 34.72
N ALA A 678 -10.61 16.50 34.24
CA ALA A 678 -10.79 17.88 34.72
C ALA A 678 -10.99 18.02 36.25
N ASP A 679 -11.67 17.06 36.88
CA ASP A 679 -11.75 16.95 38.34
C ASP A 679 -10.48 16.30 38.92
N ARG A 680 -9.49 17.14 39.23
CA ARG A 680 -8.23 16.77 39.89
C ARG A 680 -8.39 16.36 41.36
N ALA A 681 -9.58 16.52 41.96
CA ALA A 681 -9.83 16.13 43.35
C ALA A 681 -10.25 14.65 43.44
N THR A 682 -11.08 14.19 42.51
CA THR A 682 -11.55 12.80 42.44
C THR A 682 -10.65 11.89 41.61
N PHE A 683 -10.01 12.43 40.56
CA PHE A 683 -9.24 11.65 39.59
C PHE A 683 -7.78 12.10 39.48
N TRP A 684 -6.91 11.15 39.15
CA TRP A 684 -5.50 11.39 38.81
C TRP A 684 -5.18 10.84 37.42
N SER A 685 -4.16 11.41 36.78
CA SER A 685 -3.51 10.78 35.62
C SER A 685 -2.00 11.06 35.60
N GLY A 686 -1.27 10.14 35.00
CA GLY A 686 0.19 10.18 34.88
C GLY A 686 0.67 9.40 33.66
N GLY A 687 1.93 9.59 33.30
CA GLY A 687 2.51 9.02 32.09
C GLY A 687 3.89 8.42 32.30
N VAL A 688 4.24 7.56 31.35
CA VAL A 688 5.59 7.03 31.18
C VAL A 688 6.09 7.43 29.79
N ILE A 689 7.35 7.86 29.72
CA ILE A 689 8.08 8.06 28.47
C ILE A 689 9.40 7.32 28.60
N VAL A 690 9.71 6.46 27.63
CA VAL A 690 10.99 5.77 27.50
C VAL A 690 11.71 6.33 26.28
N ASN A 691 12.98 6.63 26.43
CA ASN A 691 13.92 6.74 25.31
C ASN A 691 14.48 5.34 25.02
N PRO A 692 14.05 4.64 23.96
CA PRO A 692 14.53 3.29 23.66
C PRO A 692 15.92 3.27 23.01
N GLY A 693 16.41 4.43 22.54
CA GLY A 693 17.64 4.56 21.76
C GLY A 693 18.92 4.74 22.58
N ASP A 694 20.04 4.59 21.87
CA ASP A 694 21.41 4.64 22.42
C ASP A 694 21.94 6.08 22.59
N GLN A 695 21.16 7.10 22.21
CA GLN A 695 21.50 8.52 22.28
C GLN A 695 20.61 9.25 23.27
N ALA A 696 21.09 10.36 23.83
CA ALA A 696 20.27 11.21 24.71
C ALA A 696 19.16 11.93 23.92
N LEU A 697 18.00 12.08 24.55
CA LEU A 697 16.78 12.59 23.96
C LEU A 697 16.22 13.75 24.78
N THR A 698 16.01 14.89 24.13
CA THR A 698 15.28 16.03 24.70
C THR A 698 13.80 15.93 24.32
N VAL A 699 12.94 15.88 25.33
CA VAL A 699 11.49 15.82 25.18
C VAL A 699 10.87 17.15 25.61
N THR A 700 10.07 17.73 24.73
CA THR A 700 9.27 18.94 24.97
C THR A 700 7.79 18.60 25.10
N PHE A 701 7.05 19.36 25.90
CA PHE A 701 5.62 19.15 26.10
C PHE A 701 4.80 20.31 25.55
N THR A 702 3.63 20.00 24.99
CA THR A 702 2.56 20.96 24.71
C THR A 702 1.35 20.55 25.54
N LEU A 703 0.77 21.50 26.28
CA LEU A 703 -0.46 21.30 27.05
C LEU A 703 -1.62 21.88 26.26
N ILE A 704 -2.70 21.13 26.09
CA ILE A 704 -3.88 21.59 25.36
C ILE A 704 -5.11 21.50 26.27
N GLY A 705 -5.87 22.59 26.33
CA GLY A 705 -7.09 22.71 27.12
C GLY A 705 -8.31 22.05 26.48
N ASP A 706 -9.41 21.96 27.24
CA ASP A 706 -10.67 21.35 26.77
C ASP A 706 -11.31 22.05 25.55
N LYS A 707 -10.93 23.30 25.27
CA LYS A 707 -11.42 24.11 24.13
C LYS A 707 -10.37 24.24 23.02
N GLY A 708 -9.28 23.47 23.09
CA GLY A 708 -8.21 23.43 22.09
C GLY A 708 -7.18 24.55 22.21
N ASN A 709 -7.23 25.38 23.25
CA ASN A 709 -6.22 26.41 23.49
C ASN A 709 -4.90 25.79 23.95
N ASP A 710 -3.78 26.38 23.51
CA ASP A 710 -2.46 26.04 24.01
C ASP A 710 -2.30 26.63 25.43
N LEU A 711 -2.09 25.75 26.41
CA LEU A 711 -1.92 26.06 27.83
C LEU A 711 -0.47 25.81 28.29
N SER A 712 0.50 25.71 27.39
CA SER A 712 1.89 25.36 27.70
C SER A 712 2.60 26.40 28.57
N ASN A 713 2.01 27.60 28.73
CA ASN A 713 2.42 28.60 29.73
C ASN A 713 2.20 28.14 31.19
N LEU A 714 1.46 27.04 31.42
CA LEU A 714 1.23 26.42 32.73
C LEU A 714 2.24 25.30 33.05
N LEU A 715 3.17 24.99 32.13
CA LEU A 715 4.24 24.02 32.39
C LEU A 715 5.08 24.45 33.59
N GLY A 716 5.40 23.49 34.45
CA GLY A 716 6.29 23.70 35.58
C GLY A 716 7.75 23.97 35.15
N PRO A 717 8.66 24.21 36.11
CA PRO A 717 10.07 24.50 35.83
C PRO A 717 10.81 23.37 35.10
N ASN A 718 10.20 22.19 34.96
CA ASN A 718 10.70 21.04 34.19
C ASN A 718 10.00 20.91 32.81
N ALA A 719 9.64 22.04 32.17
CA ALA A 719 8.98 22.10 30.86
C ALA A 719 9.71 21.37 29.70
N THR A 720 10.98 21.02 29.91
CA THR A 720 11.78 20.19 29.02
C THR A 720 12.38 19.04 29.83
N LEU A 721 12.13 17.82 29.38
CA LEU A 721 12.63 16.59 29.99
C LEU A 721 13.86 16.09 29.22
N GLN A 722 14.96 15.89 29.94
CA GLN A 722 16.18 15.29 29.38
C GLN A 722 16.25 13.81 29.77
N LEU A 723 16.26 12.93 28.77
CA LEU A 723 16.44 11.50 28.94
C LEU A 723 17.81 11.10 28.38
N SER A 724 18.66 10.49 29.21
CA SER A 724 19.86 9.79 28.73
C SER A 724 19.46 8.61 27.82
N ALA A 725 20.43 8.00 27.15
CA ALA A 725 20.21 6.72 26.46
C ALA A 725 19.53 5.71 27.39
N HIS A 726 18.53 4.98 26.88
CA HIS A 726 17.71 4.00 27.63
C HIS A 726 16.96 4.54 28.86
N GLN A 727 17.01 5.83 29.16
CA GLN A 727 16.37 6.39 30.35
C GLN A 727 14.85 6.50 30.15
N LYS A 728 14.09 6.26 31.23
CA LYS A 728 12.65 6.54 31.28
C LYS A 728 12.30 7.60 32.31
N TRP A 729 11.19 8.28 32.06
CA TRP A 729 10.49 9.18 32.97
C TRP A 729 9.13 8.60 33.33
N VAL A 730 8.72 8.80 34.58
CA VAL A 730 7.47 8.30 35.16
C VAL A 730 6.96 9.38 36.11
N SER A 731 5.77 9.90 35.89
CA SER A 731 5.22 10.97 36.75
C SER A 731 3.70 11.10 36.67
N LEU A 732 3.12 11.72 37.69
CA LEU A 732 1.79 12.33 37.59
C LEU A 732 1.88 13.58 36.70
N PHE A 733 0.80 13.93 36.01
CA PHE A 733 0.79 15.13 35.17
C PHE A 733 0.50 16.40 35.98
N ALA A 734 -0.73 16.53 36.48
CA ALA A 734 -1.13 17.69 37.28
C ALA A 734 -0.35 17.73 38.61
N GLY A 735 0.12 18.91 39.00
CA GLY A 735 0.92 19.13 40.21
C GLY A 735 2.41 18.78 40.07
N THR A 736 2.85 18.18 38.96
CA THR A 736 4.28 17.88 38.71
C THR A 736 4.79 18.40 37.36
N LEU A 737 4.09 18.12 36.27
CA LEU A 737 4.40 18.63 34.94
C LEU A 737 3.80 20.02 34.69
N PHE A 738 2.62 20.29 35.25
CA PHE A 738 1.93 21.59 35.16
C PHE A 738 1.03 21.83 36.38
N ASP A 739 0.62 23.08 36.59
CA ASP A 739 -0.46 23.45 37.52
C ASP A 739 -1.49 24.31 36.79
N ASP A 740 -2.72 23.78 36.68
CA ASP A 740 -3.85 24.48 36.08
C ASP A 740 -4.97 24.81 37.08
N SER A 741 -4.70 24.72 38.39
CA SER A 741 -5.67 25.02 39.46
C SER A 741 -6.32 26.39 39.29
N GLY A 742 -5.51 27.43 39.04
CA GLY A 742 -5.95 28.80 38.76
C GLY A 742 -6.38 29.11 37.32
N SER A 743 -6.29 28.14 36.40
CA SER A 743 -6.70 28.34 35.00
C SER A 743 -8.22 28.24 34.80
N ALA A 744 -8.77 29.09 33.93
CA ALA A 744 -10.18 29.09 33.52
C ALA A 744 -10.53 28.00 32.48
N GLU A 745 -9.51 27.35 31.91
CA GLU A 745 -9.62 26.19 31.03
C GLU A 745 -8.69 25.11 31.58
N LYS A 746 -9.14 23.85 31.62
CA LYS A 746 -8.34 22.76 32.22
C LYS A 746 -7.58 22.03 31.14
N VAL A 747 -6.33 21.65 31.42
CA VAL A 747 -5.55 20.80 30.52
C VAL A 747 -6.32 19.50 30.33
N ALA A 748 -6.60 19.16 29.07
CA ALA A 748 -7.45 18.06 28.66
C ALA A 748 -6.64 16.92 28.03
N TYR A 749 -5.54 17.22 27.36
CA TYR A 749 -4.58 16.26 26.82
C TYR A 749 -3.18 16.90 26.69
N ILE A 750 -2.17 16.07 26.46
CA ILE A 750 -0.76 16.48 26.38
C ILE A 750 -0.14 15.88 25.13
N LYS A 751 0.62 16.68 24.37
CA LYS A 751 1.57 16.17 23.38
C LYS A 751 2.99 16.22 23.96
N ALA A 752 3.76 15.16 23.75
CA ALA A 752 5.20 15.12 24.03
C ALA A 752 5.96 14.89 22.72
N SER A 753 6.93 15.73 22.39
CA SER A 753 7.66 15.69 21.12
C SER A 753 9.17 15.74 21.34
N ALA A 754 9.91 15.01 20.52
CA ALA A 754 11.36 14.88 20.56
C ALA A 754 11.98 14.69 19.16
N ALA A 755 13.31 14.66 19.07
CA ALA A 755 14.02 14.51 17.79
C ALA A 755 14.17 13.05 17.30
N SER A 756 13.73 12.07 18.10
CA SER A 756 13.80 10.64 17.80
C SER A 756 12.65 9.90 18.49
N GLU A 757 12.45 8.64 18.15
CA GLU A 757 11.29 7.87 18.61
C GLU A 757 11.29 7.64 20.13
N MET A 758 10.08 7.64 20.70
CA MET A 758 9.80 7.36 22.09
C MET A 758 8.74 6.26 22.19
N ALA A 759 8.81 5.46 23.26
CA ALA A 759 7.69 4.62 23.68
C ALA A 759 7.00 5.25 24.90
N ALA A 760 5.67 5.29 24.90
CA ALA A 760 4.91 5.98 25.94
C ALA A 760 3.54 5.34 26.22
N PHE A 761 3.07 5.50 27.45
CA PHE A 761 1.69 5.17 27.81
C PHE A 761 1.23 5.98 29.02
N GLN A 762 -0.09 6.00 29.23
CA GLN A 762 -0.75 6.74 30.28
C GLN A 762 -1.43 5.78 31.26
N LEU A 763 -1.41 6.12 32.55
CA LEU A 763 -2.32 5.56 33.55
C LEU A 763 -3.22 6.66 34.11
N TYR A 764 -4.40 6.28 34.60
CA TYR A 764 -5.34 7.17 35.27
C TYR A 764 -6.23 6.38 36.23
N GLY A 765 -6.84 7.04 37.19
CA GLY A 765 -7.64 6.37 38.20
C GLY A 765 -8.33 7.29 39.18
N PHE A 766 -9.03 6.67 40.14
CA PHE A 766 -9.63 7.35 41.28
C PHE A 766 -8.61 7.58 42.40
N GLN A 767 -8.81 8.64 43.19
CA GLN A 767 -8.12 8.86 44.46
C GLN A 767 -9.15 9.13 45.58
N GLY A 768 -9.13 8.33 46.65
CA GLY A 768 -10.14 8.39 47.71
C GLY A 768 -10.07 7.21 48.67
N SER A 769 -11.20 6.86 49.29
CA SER A 769 -11.34 5.66 50.14
C SER A 769 -11.44 4.35 49.35
N SER A 770 -11.82 4.44 48.08
CA SER A 770 -11.72 3.39 47.07
C SER A 770 -10.66 3.83 46.05
N VAL A 771 -9.95 2.88 45.46
CA VAL A 771 -8.91 3.14 44.46
C VAL A 771 -9.09 2.14 43.33
N ALA A 772 -9.08 2.64 42.09
CA ALA A 772 -9.04 1.82 40.89
C ALA A 772 -8.15 2.53 39.85
N THR A 773 -7.46 1.73 39.05
CA THR A 773 -6.49 2.17 38.05
C THR A 773 -6.82 1.56 36.69
N SER A 774 -6.79 2.37 35.64
CA SER A 774 -6.90 1.99 34.23
C SER A 774 -5.78 2.70 33.44
N GLY A 775 -5.69 2.49 32.14
CA GLY A 775 -4.68 3.17 31.33
C GLY A 775 -4.84 2.96 29.83
N ILE A 776 -4.09 3.76 29.09
CA ILE A 776 -4.21 3.89 27.64
C ILE A 776 -2.83 4.10 27.00
N THR A 777 -2.58 3.44 25.88
CA THR A 777 -1.35 3.64 25.08
C THR A 777 -1.30 5.09 24.59
N ALA A 778 -0.15 5.76 24.78
CA ALA A 778 0.10 7.05 24.16
C ALA A 778 0.63 6.79 22.74
N SER A 779 0.20 7.57 21.76
CA SER A 779 0.48 7.28 20.36
C SER A 779 0.74 8.52 19.49
N PRO A 780 1.51 8.42 18.40
CA PRO A 780 1.77 9.53 17.46
C PRO A 780 0.53 9.92 16.65
N ASP A 781 0.48 11.13 16.08
CA ASP A 781 -0.61 11.62 15.23
C ASP A 781 -0.76 10.80 13.92
N ARG A 782 -1.34 9.62 14.02
CA ARG A 782 -1.61 8.68 12.92
C ARG A 782 -3.09 8.73 12.51
N SER A 783 -3.36 8.75 11.20
CA SER A 783 -4.75 8.70 10.68
C SER A 783 -5.35 7.32 10.88
N VAL A 784 -6.65 7.29 11.16
CA VAL A 784 -7.45 6.07 11.19
C VAL A 784 -8.85 6.43 10.74
N ASP A 785 -9.24 5.91 9.58
CA ASP A 785 -10.44 6.36 8.87
C ASP A 785 -11.73 5.84 9.52
N PHE A 786 -11.62 4.86 10.43
CA PHE A 786 -12.72 4.15 11.06
C PHE A 786 -12.43 3.80 12.53
N TRP A 787 -13.36 4.14 13.42
CA TRP A 787 -13.36 3.78 14.83
C TRP A 787 -14.71 3.20 15.23
N THR A 788 -14.70 2.26 16.18
CA THR A 788 -15.91 1.73 16.79
C THR A 788 -15.68 1.53 18.28
N THR A 789 -16.62 1.95 19.11
CA THR A 789 -16.59 1.84 20.58
C THR A 789 -17.72 0.95 21.07
N ARG A 790 -17.50 0.24 22.18
CA ARG A 790 -18.60 -0.33 22.95
C ARG A 790 -19.18 0.79 23.84
N LEU A 791 -20.46 0.67 24.15
CA LEU A 791 -21.20 1.53 25.08
C LEU A 791 -22.05 0.71 26.05
N ASN A 792 -21.90 -0.62 26.06
CA ASN A 792 -22.80 -1.54 26.77
C ASN A 792 -22.78 -1.35 28.31
N LEU A 793 -23.97 -1.35 28.93
CA LEU A 793 -24.18 -1.14 30.38
C LEU A 793 -24.36 -2.44 31.17
N THR A 794 -24.22 -3.62 30.55
CA THR A 794 -24.47 -4.92 31.22
C THR A 794 -23.52 -5.22 32.39
N GLN A 795 -22.39 -4.50 32.52
CA GLN A 795 -21.41 -4.66 33.60
C GLN A 795 -21.14 -3.38 34.42
N THR A 796 -21.63 -2.21 33.99
CA THR A 796 -21.23 -0.91 34.54
C THR A 796 -22.43 0.01 34.71
N ALA A 797 -22.33 1.02 35.60
CA ALA A 797 -23.42 1.97 35.82
C ALA A 797 -23.48 3.04 34.72
N TRP A 798 -22.35 3.29 34.07
CA TRP A 798 -22.19 4.21 32.95
C TRP A 798 -21.05 3.72 32.04
N THR A 799 -21.16 4.08 30.77
CA THR A 799 -20.05 4.06 29.81
C THR A 799 -20.00 5.41 29.10
N GLY A 800 -18.85 5.73 28.51
CA GLY A 800 -18.67 6.96 27.76
C GLY A 800 -17.60 6.81 26.71
N ILE A 801 -17.69 7.65 25.70
CA ILE A 801 -16.72 7.76 24.61
C ILE A 801 -16.06 9.14 24.70
N SER A 802 -14.75 9.19 24.52
CA SER A 802 -14.02 10.43 24.29
C SER A 802 -13.53 10.47 22.85
N VAL A 803 -13.82 11.56 22.14
CA VAL A 803 -13.31 11.83 20.78
C VAL A 803 -12.46 13.09 20.84
N LEU A 804 -11.18 12.95 20.55
CA LEU A 804 -10.20 14.03 20.49
C LEU A 804 -9.76 14.19 19.03
N ASN A 805 -9.86 15.41 18.51
CA ASN A 805 -9.15 15.83 17.31
C ASN A 805 -7.80 16.45 17.75
N PRO A 806 -6.67 15.74 17.63
CA PRO A 806 -5.37 16.28 18.00
C PRO A 806 -4.78 17.25 16.95
N THR A 807 -5.40 17.38 15.77
CA THR A 807 -4.85 18.14 14.63
C THR A 807 -5.10 19.64 14.73
N ASP A 808 -4.38 20.40 13.90
CA ASP A 808 -4.50 21.86 13.78
C ASP A 808 -5.63 22.30 12.82
N SER A 809 -6.39 21.34 12.30
CA SER A 809 -7.51 21.51 11.37
C SER A 809 -8.82 20.99 11.96
N VAL A 810 -9.96 21.44 11.45
CA VAL A 810 -11.27 20.84 11.77
C VAL A 810 -11.31 19.41 11.22
N ALA A 811 -11.85 18.46 11.99
CA ALA A 811 -12.10 17.08 11.57
C ALA A 811 -13.60 16.89 11.32
N GLU A 812 -13.98 16.47 10.11
CA GLU A 812 -15.37 16.12 9.80
C GLU A 812 -15.63 14.66 10.14
N LEU A 813 -16.60 14.43 11.02
CA LEU A 813 -16.96 13.10 11.50
C LEU A 813 -18.27 12.63 10.88
N ASN A 814 -18.28 11.44 10.27
CA ASN A 814 -19.51 10.68 10.05
C ASN A 814 -19.73 9.77 11.25
N LEU A 815 -20.97 9.71 11.75
CA LEU A 815 -21.29 9.06 13.01
C LEU A 815 -22.50 8.14 12.84
N THR A 816 -22.41 6.92 13.36
CA THR A 816 -23.52 5.95 13.37
C THR A 816 -23.67 5.35 14.77
N LEU A 817 -24.84 5.51 15.37
CA LEU A 817 -25.20 4.94 16.67
C LEU A 817 -25.96 3.62 16.46
N VAL A 818 -25.59 2.58 17.22
CA VAL A 818 -26.06 1.19 16.97
C VAL A 818 -26.65 0.57 18.24
N ASP A 819 -27.73 -0.21 18.08
CA ASP A 819 -28.35 -1.01 19.14
C ASP A 819 -27.66 -2.37 19.36
N SER A 820 -28.11 -3.12 20.37
CA SER A 820 -27.55 -4.42 20.75
C SER A 820 -27.78 -5.54 19.73
N ALA A 821 -28.63 -5.33 18.72
CA ALA A 821 -28.88 -6.26 17.62
C ALA A 821 -28.09 -5.90 16.34
N GLY A 822 -27.25 -4.85 16.37
CA GLY A 822 -26.54 -4.33 15.19
C GLY A 822 -27.40 -3.37 14.35
N GLY A 823 -28.61 -3.03 14.80
CA GLY A 823 -29.50 -2.09 14.13
C GLY A 823 -29.01 -0.65 14.27
N THR A 824 -28.95 0.09 13.16
CA THR A 824 -28.67 1.53 13.19
C THR A 824 -29.82 2.27 13.90
N LEU A 825 -29.53 2.85 15.07
CA LEU A 825 -30.46 3.69 15.82
C LEU A 825 -30.59 5.09 15.19
N GLN A 826 -29.45 5.68 14.85
CA GLN A 826 -29.38 7.04 14.31
C GLN A 826 -28.03 7.25 13.60
N THR A 827 -28.01 8.02 12.52
CA THR A 827 -26.79 8.57 11.93
C THR A 827 -26.72 10.08 12.12
N GLY A 828 -25.52 10.65 12.00
CA GLY A 828 -25.30 12.09 12.07
C GLY A 828 -23.90 12.47 11.61
N THR A 829 -23.65 13.76 11.50
CA THR A 829 -22.31 14.30 11.21
C THR A 829 -21.93 15.33 12.27
N LEU A 830 -20.62 15.51 12.47
CA LEU A 830 -20.10 16.48 13.42
C LEU A 830 -18.75 17.05 12.97
N SER A 831 -18.68 18.36 12.77
CA SER A 831 -17.42 19.07 12.59
C SER A 831 -16.77 19.28 13.96
N LEU A 832 -15.71 18.52 14.26
CA LEU A 832 -14.95 18.60 15.52
C LEU A 832 -13.79 19.59 15.36
N PRO A 833 -13.80 20.76 16.03
CA PRO A 833 -12.78 21.78 15.83
C PRO A 833 -11.36 21.31 16.14
N ALA A 834 -10.37 21.97 15.52
CA ALA A 834 -8.95 21.73 15.74
C ALA A 834 -8.61 21.67 17.23
N ARG A 835 -7.79 20.70 17.63
CA ARG A 835 -7.30 20.52 19.00
C ARG A 835 -8.36 20.30 20.08
N THR A 836 -9.64 20.08 19.74
CA THR A 836 -10.71 19.92 20.74
C THR A 836 -10.99 18.47 21.11
N LYS A 837 -11.52 18.27 22.32
CA LYS A 837 -11.96 16.98 22.84
C LYS A 837 -13.42 17.07 23.28
N ILE A 838 -14.23 16.10 22.86
CA ILE A 838 -15.63 15.96 23.24
C ILE A 838 -15.89 14.59 23.87
N LEU A 839 -16.93 14.53 24.69
CA LEU A 839 -17.35 13.31 25.38
C LEU A 839 -18.75 12.90 24.90
N GLY A 840 -19.06 11.61 25.01
CA GLY A 840 -20.41 11.06 24.99
C GLY A 840 -20.63 10.23 26.24
N LEU A 841 -21.87 10.18 26.73
CA LEU A 841 -22.22 9.45 27.94
C LEU A 841 -23.42 8.56 27.65
N ASN A 842 -23.28 7.26 27.96
CA ASN A 842 -24.36 6.29 27.96
C ASN A 842 -24.75 5.97 29.39
N LEU A 843 -26.03 6.12 29.69
CA LEU A 843 -26.64 5.81 30.97
C LEU A 843 -27.85 4.91 30.74
N ALA A 844 -28.35 4.26 31.79
CA ALA A 844 -29.59 3.48 31.69
C ALA A 844 -30.80 4.30 31.22
N SER A 845 -30.73 5.64 31.33
CA SER A 845 -31.72 6.60 30.85
C SER A 845 -31.55 7.02 29.38
N GLY A 846 -30.50 6.55 28.67
CA GLY A 846 -30.23 6.91 27.28
C GLY A 846 -28.79 7.34 26.99
N PHE A 847 -28.51 7.58 25.70
CA PHE A 847 -27.22 8.04 25.20
C PHE A 847 -27.26 9.52 24.82
N THR A 848 -26.18 10.26 25.09
CA THR A 848 -26.02 11.66 24.65
C THR A 848 -24.61 11.91 24.11
N PHE A 849 -24.52 12.47 22.89
CA PHE A 849 -23.26 12.89 22.28
C PHE A 849 -23.44 14.09 21.33
N PRO A 850 -22.60 15.14 21.44
CA PRO A 850 -21.68 15.40 22.55
C PRO A 850 -22.42 15.68 23.87
N TYR A 851 -21.87 15.16 24.97
CA TYR A 851 -22.29 15.41 26.34
C TYR A 851 -21.53 16.61 26.93
N GLN A 852 -22.23 17.51 27.62
CA GLN A 852 -21.67 18.72 28.26
C GLN A 852 -20.72 19.57 27.38
N SER A 853 -20.95 19.57 26.06
CA SER A 853 -20.19 20.36 25.09
C SER A 853 -20.92 21.66 24.73
N SER A 854 -20.18 22.63 24.19
CA SER A 854 -20.75 23.79 23.49
C SER A 854 -21.12 23.49 22.03
N LEU A 855 -20.74 22.32 21.49
CA LEU A 855 -21.17 21.87 20.17
C LEU A 855 -22.62 21.33 20.20
N PRO A 856 -23.34 21.37 19.06
CA PRO A 856 -24.69 20.78 18.97
C PRO A 856 -24.69 19.28 19.31
N THR A 857 -25.65 18.85 20.12
CA THR A 857 -25.91 17.42 20.38
C THR A 857 -26.39 16.74 19.10
N VAL A 858 -25.67 15.70 18.66
CA VAL A 858 -25.97 14.90 17.46
C VAL A 858 -26.88 13.72 17.82
N PHE A 859 -26.60 13.05 18.93
CA PHE A 859 -27.35 11.91 19.42
C PHE A 859 -27.95 12.21 20.80
N SER A 860 -29.24 11.94 20.95
CA SER A 860 -30.00 12.08 22.20
C SER A 860 -31.13 11.04 22.23
N THR A 861 -30.82 9.83 22.68
CA THR A 861 -31.77 8.72 22.78
C THR A 861 -32.30 8.57 24.20
N SER A 862 -33.49 8.00 24.38
CA SER A 862 -34.04 7.59 25.69
C SER A 862 -33.70 6.15 26.08
N SER A 863 -32.98 5.44 25.21
CA SER A 863 -32.55 4.05 25.37
C SER A 863 -31.03 3.98 25.21
N PRO A 864 -30.31 3.19 26.02
CA PRO A 864 -28.86 3.09 25.90
C PRO A 864 -28.44 2.50 24.55
N ALA A 865 -27.37 3.03 23.98
CA ALA A 865 -26.75 2.47 22.77
C ALA A 865 -25.83 1.29 23.12
N ALA A 866 -25.58 0.40 22.16
CA ALA A 866 -24.60 -0.68 22.33
C ALA A 866 -23.22 -0.30 21.78
N ALA A 867 -23.18 0.46 20.68
CA ALA A 867 -21.95 0.93 20.05
C ALA A 867 -22.13 2.27 19.33
N MET A 868 -21.00 2.94 19.04
CA MET A 868 -20.92 4.05 18.09
C MET A 868 -19.77 3.81 17.12
N ILE A 869 -20.04 4.06 15.84
CA ILE A 869 -19.07 4.10 14.75
C ILE A 869 -18.75 5.56 14.44
N ILE A 870 -17.46 5.86 14.22
CA ILE A 870 -16.96 7.18 13.86
C ILE A 870 -16.01 7.03 12.67
N GLU A 871 -16.30 7.71 11.57
CA GLU A 871 -15.44 7.76 10.39
C GLU A 871 -14.92 9.19 10.20
N SER A 872 -13.64 9.33 9.83
CA SER A 872 -12.98 10.62 9.67
C SER A 872 -11.72 10.51 8.82
N ALA A 873 -11.60 11.31 7.76
CA ALA A 873 -10.36 11.42 6.99
C ALA A 873 -9.22 12.14 7.74
N ALA A 874 -9.53 12.80 8.86
CA ALA A 874 -8.54 13.42 9.74
C ALA A 874 -8.14 12.49 10.89
N PRO A 875 -6.87 12.46 11.32
CA PRO A 875 -6.43 11.76 12.53
C PRO A 875 -7.26 12.11 13.77
N LEU A 876 -7.70 11.08 14.49
CA LEU A 876 -8.42 11.21 15.76
C LEU A 876 -7.75 10.41 16.88
N ARG A 877 -8.25 10.62 18.10
CA ARG A 877 -8.17 9.67 19.20
C ARG A 877 -9.55 9.38 19.73
N VAL A 878 -9.94 8.12 19.66
CA VAL A 878 -11.17 7.63 20.29
C VAL A 878 -10.78 6.67 21.42
N PHE A 879 -11.45 6.79 22.56
CA PHE A 879 -11.30 5.85 23.67
C PHE A 879 -12.58 5.76 24.50
N GLU A 880 -12.80 4.57 25.05
CA GLU A 880 -13.91 4.21 25.91
C GLU A 880 -13.51 4.43 27.38
N LEU A 881 -14.48 4.83 28.20
CA LEU A 881 -14.38 4.96 29.64
C LEU A 881 -15.63 4.31 30.25
N ALA A 882 -15.48 3.55 31.33
CA ALA A 882 -16.61 2.94 32.02
C ALA A 882 -16.35 2.86 33.53
N GLY A 883 -17.41 2.82 34.33
CA GLY A 883 -17.28 2.68 35.77
C GLY A 883 -18.54 2.19 36.46
N ASP A 884 -18.36 1.66 37.67
CA ASP A 884 -19.49 1.43 38.56
C ASP A 884 -19.99 2.74 39.19
N GLY A 885 -21.21 2.70 39.74
CA GLY A 885 -21.82 3.85 40.41
C GLY A 885 -21.31 4.09 41.82
N ALA A 886 -20.29 3.34 42.26
CA ALA A 886 -19.70 3.37 43.61
C ALA A 886 -18.26 3.90 43.63
N ASN A 887 -17.69 4.23 42.46
CA ASN A 887 -16.28 4.58 42.25
C ASN A 887 -15.31 3.52 42.79
N SER A 888 -15.69 2.24 42.74
CA SER A 888 -14.86 1.10 43.13
C SER A 888 -14.17 0.41 41.95
N THR A 889 -14.65 0.61 40.73
CA THR A 889 -14.05 0.11 39.49
C THR A 889 -14.04 1.20 38.42
N LEU A 890 -12.95 1.24 37.65
CA LEU A 890 -12.79 2.07 36.48
C LEU A 890 -12.19 1.19 35.39
N ASP A 891 -12.86 1.12 34.25
CA ASP A 891 -12.32 0.54 33.04
C ASP A 891 -12.20 1.62 31.96
N GLY A 892 -11.34 1.39 30.99
CA GLY A 892 -11.18 2.25 29.84
C GLY A 892 -10.12 1.71 28.92
N ALA A 893 -10.46 1.69 27.64
CA ALA A 893 -9.62 1.17 26.58
C ALA A 893 -9.54 2.21 25.47
N ALA A 894 -8.38 2.34 24.82
CA ALA A 894 -8.38 2.87 23.46
C ALA A 894 -9.33 2.01 22.62
N SER A 895 -10.28 2.62 21.91
CA SER A 895 -11.03 1.84 20.92
C SER A 895 -10.05 1.43 19.84
N LEU A 896 -9.94 0.12 19.64
CA LEU A 896 -8.88 -0.45 18.82
C LEU A 896 -9.20 -0.28 17.34
N HIS A 897 -8.15 -0.03 16.56
CA HIS A 897 -8.17 -0.30 15.13
C HIS A 897 -8.72 -1.71 14.92
N THR A 898 -9.68 -1.85 14.00
CA THR A 898 -10.31 -3.13 13.73
C THR A 898 -9.25 -4.15 13.26
N LYS A 899 -9.17 -5.32 13.89
CA LYS A 899 -8.11 -6.32 13.63
C LYS A 899 -8.66 -7.53 12.88
N SER A 900 -7.83 -8.10 12.00
CA SER A 900 -8.20 -9.33 11.27
C SER A 900 -7.99 -10.62 12.11
N ASN A 901 -7.18 -10.54 13.17
CA ASN A 901 -6.74 -11.67 14.00
C ASN A 901 -6.41 -11.15 15.43
N VAL A 902 -7.03 -11.72 16.47
CA VAL A 902 -6.83 -11.36 17.89
C VAL A 902 -6.55 -12.62 18.71
N VAL A 903 -5.65 -12.56 19.70
CA VAL A 903 -5.28 -13.73 20.51
C VAL A 903 -5.37 -13.40 22.01
N LEU A 904 -6.44 -13.88 22.63
CA LEU A 904 -6.69 -13.76 24.07
C LEU A 904 -5.89 -14.81 24.84
N SER A 905 -5.44 -14.47 26.05
CA SER A 905 -4.52 -15.29 26.85
C SER A 905 -5.17 -15.68 28.17
N GLN A 906 -5.11 -16.98 28.52
CA GLN A 906 -5.86 -17.60 29.63
C GLN A 906 -7.31 -17.08 29.79
N PRO A 907 -8.11 -17.03 28.72
CA PRO A 907 -9.41 -16.35 28.75
C PRO A 907 -10.38 -17.06 29.70
N LYS A 908 -11.02 -16.27 30.56
CA LYS A 908 -12.07 -16.66 31.51
C LYS A 908 -13.13 -15.57 31.55
N GLY A 909 -14.34 -15.91 31.98
CA GLY A 909 -15.47 -15.00 31.95
C GLY A 909 -16.17 -15.01 30.60
N ILE A 910 -16.67 -13.86 30.17
CA ILE A 910 -17.41 -13.68 28.92
C ILE A 910 -16.45 -13.14 27.85
N LEU A 911 -16.38 -13.80 26.71
CA LEU A 911 -15.77 -13.27 25.49
C LEU A 911 -16.86 -12.55 24.69
N GLU A 912 -16.73 -11.25 24.49
CA GLU A 912 -17.58 -10.46 23.59
C GLU A 912 -16.85 -10.14 22.29
N ILE A 913 -17.48 -10.40 21.15
CA ILE A 913 -16.94 -10.08 19.83
C ILE A 913 -17.92 -9.19 19.07
N VAL A 914 -17.44 -8.05 18.57
CA VAL A 914 -18.19 -7.16 17.70
C VAL A 914 -17.55 -7.21 16.32
N ASN A 915 -18.31 -7.67 15.33
CA ASN A 915 -17.89 -7.71 13.93
C ASN A 915 -18.04 -6.31 13.30
N GLY A 916 -17.05 -5.82 12.54
CA GLY A 916 -17.13 -4.51 11.88
C GLY A 916 -17.84 -4.50 10.52
N LYS A 917 -18.13 -5.65 9.89
CA LYS A 917 -18.51 -5.71 8.47
C LYS A 917 -19.63 -6.70 8.12
N ILE A 918 -20.54 -6.30 7.22
CA ILE A 918 -21.71 -7.12 6.81
C ILE A 918 -21.27 -8.50 6.31
N GLY A 919 -22.00 -9.55 6.73
CA GLY A 919 -21.94 -10.88 6.13
C GLY A 919 -20.62 -11.63 6.34
N GLN A 920 -19.89 -11.36 7.43
CA GLN A 920 -18.59 -11.98 7.69
C GLN A 920 -18.69 -13.22 8.60
N THR A 921 -17.81 -14.16 8.33
CA THR A 921 -17.59 -15.37 9.13
C THR A 921 -16.49 -15.11 10.15
N VAL A 922 -16.83 -15.14 11.45
CA VAL A 922 -15.88 -15.04 12.55
C VAL A 922 -15.50 -16.44 13.03
N LEU A 923 -14.20 -16.74 13.04
CA LEU A 923 -13.62 -18.03 13.38
C LEU A 923 -12.92 -17.97 14.74
N ILE A 924 -13.33 -18.83 15.67
CA ILE A 924 -12.88 -18.84 17.06
C ILE A 924 -12.20 -20.17 17.35
N LYS A 925 -10.91 -20.13 17.69
CA LYS A 925 -10.02 -21.28 17.91
C LYS A 925 -9.41 -21.25 19.31
N PRO A 926 -10.03 -21.94 20.29
CA PRO A 926 -9.42 -22.16 21.60
C PRO A 926 -8.22 -23.10 21.45
N ARG A 927 -7.15 -22.84 22.22
CA ARG A 927 -5.90 -23.59 22.17
C ARG A 927 -5.45 -24.04 23.55
N ASP A 928 -4.93 -25.26 23.62
CA ASP A 928 -4.45 -25.89 24.84
C ASP A 928 -3.07 -25.33 25.29
N ALA A 929 -2.57 -25.85 26.41
CA ALA A 929 -1.24 -25.52 26.93
C ALA A 929 -0.08 -26.00 26.03
N ASN A 930 -0.36 -26.68 24.91
CA ASN A 930 0.58 -27.10 23.87
C ASN A 930 0.43 -26.32 22.53
N GLY A 931 -0.64 -25.53 22.36
CA GLY A 931 -0.93 -24.70 21.18
C GLY A 931 -1.88 -25.35 20.17
N ASN A 932 -2.27 -26.60 20.44
CA ASN A 932 -3.19 -27.35 19.60
C ASN A 932 -4.59 -26.76 19.72
N ILE A 933 -5.32 -26.74 18.61
CA ILE A 933 -6.74 -26.34 18.63
C ILE A 933 -7.51 -27.36 19.47
N MET A 934 -8.31 -26.88 20.43
CA MET A 934 -9.10 -27.73 21.31
C MET A 934 -10.32 -28.26 20.56
N ALA A 935 -10.28 -29.55 20.24
CA ALA A 935 -11.34 -30.22 19.48
C ALA A 935 -12.70 -30.10 20.20
N GLY A 936 -13.75 -29.79 19.42
CA GLY A 936 -15.11 -29.60 19.94
C GLY A 936 -15.41 -28.23 20.57
N GLN A 937 -14.43 -27.33 20.67
CA GLN A 937 -14.63 -25.94 21.15
C GLN A 937 -14.35 -24.87 20.07
N GLN A 938 -13.87 -25.24 18.89
CA GLN A 938 -13.81 -24.33 17.75
C GLN A 938 -15.24 -24.00 17.27
N THR A 939 -15.55 -22.71 17.08
CA THR A 939 -16.82 -22.28 16.50
C THR A 939 -16.62 -21.28 15.37
N THR A 940 -17.60 -21.23 14.49
CA THR A 940 -17.65 -20.40 13.29
C THR A 940 -19.00 -19.68 13.31
N LEU A 941 -18.97 -18.35 13.32
CA LEU A 941 -20.15 -17.51 13.52
C LEU A 941 -20.37 -16.64 12.30
N ASN A 942 -21.55 -16.73 11.69
CA ASN A 942 -22.03 -15.70 10.79
C ASN A 942 -22.44 -14.53 11.68
N ALA A 943 -21.68 -13.44 11.63
CA ALA A 943 -21.93 -12.27 12.44
C ALA A 943 -22.55 -11.18 11.57
N ASP A 944 -23.76 -10.74 11.93
CA ASP A 944 -24.25 -9.45 11.42
C ASP A 944 -23.30 -8.34 11.91
N PRO A 945 -23.11 -7.26 11.14
CA PRO A 945 -22.19 -6.21 11.52
C PRO A 945 -22.68 -5.54 12.80
N PHE A 946 -21.75 -5.20 13.66
CA PHE A 946 -21.94 -4.55 14.95
C PHE A 946 -22.79 -5.35 15.95
N GLN A 947 -23.17 -6.59 15.61
CA GLN A 947 -23.72 -7.55 16.57
C GLN A 947 -22.65 -7.88 17.62
N THR A 948 -23.00 -7.70 18.90
CA THR A 948 -22.17 -8.16 20.01
C THR A 948 -22.47 -9.63 20.29
N ILE A 949 -21.48 -10.49 20.08
CA ILE A 949 -21.55 -11.92 20.33
C ILE A 949 -20.89 -12.20 21.68
N SER A 950 -21.67 -12.41 22.74
CA SER A 950 -21.19 -12.83 24.06
C SER A 950 -21.14 -14.36 24.17
N MET A 951 -20.03 -14.93 24.64
CA MET A 951 -19.90 -16.36 24.96
C MET A 951 -19.14 -16.60 26.28
N ASP A 952 -19.62 -17.48 27.13
CA ASP A 952 -18.91 -17.87 28.35
C ASP A 952 -17.79 -18.88 28.03
N VAL A 953 -16.55 -18.45 28.26
CA VAL A 953 -15.33 -19.23 28.00
C VAL A 953 -14.71 -19.79 29.29
N SER A 954 -15.30 -19.51 30.46
CA SER A 954 -14.79 -19.91 31.78
C SER A 954 -14.61 -21.43 31.92
N GLY A 955 -15.46 -22.21 31.26
CA GLY A 955 -15.40 -23.68 31.27
C GLY A 955 -14.48 -24.29 30.22
N TRP A 956 -13.86 -23.51 29.32
CA TRP A 956 -13.16 -24.05 28.16
C TRP A 956 -11.81 -24.68 28.52
N GLY A 957 -11.13 -24.17 29.55
CA GLY A 957 -9.79 -24.63 29.97
C GLY A 957 -8.69 -24.22 28.99
N ALA A 958 -8.97 -23.30 28.07
CA ALA A 958 -8.05 -22.84 27.05
C ALA A 958 -6.90 -22.00 27.64
N SER A 959 -5.69 -22.22 27.15
CA SER A 959 -4.54 -21.37 27.45
C SER A 959 -4.52 -20.10 26.60
N SER A 960 -5.20 -20.11 25.46
CA SER A 960 -5.48 -18.94 24.63
C SER A 960 -6.68 -19.15 23.72
N ILE A 961 -7.36 -18.09 23.30
CA ILE A 961 -8.38 -18.13 22.23
C ILE A 961 -7.93 -17.21 21.10
N GLN A 962 -7.80 -17.76 19.90
CA GLN A 962 -7.59 -17.00 18.68
C GLN A 962 -8.95 -16.70 18.02
N VAL A 963 -9.21 -15.43 17.72
CA VAL A 963 -10.39 -14.96 16.98
C VAL A 963 -9.92 -14.38 15.65
N THR A 964 -10.51 -14.79 14.53
CA THR A 964 -10.16 -14.31 13.18
C THR A 964 -11.42 -13.94 12.41
N GLY A 965 -11.39 -12.86 11.67
CA GLY A 965 -12.52 -12.30 10.91
C GLY A 965 -12.17 -10.89 10.43
N LYS A 966 -12.88 -10.33 9.45
CA LYS A 966 -12.55 -8.99 8.95
C LYS A 966 -13.06 -7.91 9.89
N GLN A 967 -12.24 -6.88 10.11
CA GLN A 967 -12.56 -5.72 10.94
C GLN A 967 -13.14 -6.05 12.35
N LEU A 968 -12.53 -6.98 13.09
CA LEU A 968 -13.03 -7.33 14.42
C LEU A 968 -12.68 -6.30 15.49
N VAL A 969 -13.59 -6.17 16.47
CA VAL A 969 -13.28 -5.74 17.84
C VAL A 969 -13.58 -6.93 18.76
N VAL A 970 -12.63 -7.27 19.63
CA VAL A 970 -12.75 -8.41 20.54
C VAL A 970 -12.49 -7.94 21.96
N PHE A 971 -13.48 -8.13 22.82
CA PHE A 971 -13.50 -7.76 24.23
C PHE A 971 -13.40 -9.03 25.09
N GLY A 972 -12.42 -9.09 25.97
CA GLY A 972 -12.42 -10.06 27.07
C GLY A 972 -13.09 -9.41 28.28
N ILE A 973 -14.16 -10.01 28.81
CA ILE A 973 -14.87 -9.53 29.99
C ILE A 973 -14.64 -10.52 31.13
N GLU A 974 -13.79 -10.11 32.07
CA GLU A 974 -13.57 -10.81 33.32
C GLU A 974 -14.71 -10.50 34.30
N ASN A 975 -15.68 -11.41 34.38
CA ASN A 975 -16.71 -11.41 35.43
C ASN A 975 -16.19 -11.93 36.79
N ASP A 976 -14.87 -12.14 36.94
CA ASP A 976 -14.22 -12.51 38.20
C ASP A 976 -12.89 -11.77 38.33
N THR A 977 -12.65 -11.22 39.51
CA THR A 977 -11.44 -10.51 39.97
C THR A 977 -10.10 -11.26 39.84
N GLN A 978 -10.06 -12.44 39.21
CA GLN A 978 -8.92 -13.36 39.22
C GLN A 978 -8.50 -13.89 37.82
N LYS A 979 -7.72 -13.04 37.14
CA LYS A 979 -6.67 -13.38 36.15
C LYS A 979 -7.15 -13.80 34.75
N GLY A 980 -7.44 -12.80 33.93
CA GLY A 980 -7.27 -12.83 32.48
C GLY A 980 -6.48 -11.59 31.99
N SER A 981 -6.38 -11.46 30.67
CA SER A 981 -5.79 -10.31 30.00
C SER A 981 -6.07 -10.32 28.48
N LEU A 982 -6.49 -9.16 27.96
CA LEU A 982 -6.62 -8.92 26.53
C LEU A 982 -5.25 -8.60 25.92
N THR A 983 -4.82 -9.39 24.94
CA THR A 983 -3.62 -9.14 24.13
C THR A 983 -4.02 -9.01 22.65
N ILE A 984 -3.61 -7.92 22.01
CA ILE A 984 -3.99 -7.57 20.64
C ILE A 984 -2.74 -7.59 19.75
N ALA A 985 -2.87 -8.08 18.52
CA ALA A 985 -1.78 -8.21 17.57
C ALA A 985 -2.08 -7.50 16.24
N ALA A 986 -1.03 -7.28 15.43
CA ALA A 986 -1.17 -6.99 14.00
C ALA A 986 -1.41 -8.30 13.21
N PRO A 987 -1.97 -8.23 11.98
CA PRO A 987 -2.29 -9.42 11.20
C PRO A 987 -1.13 -10.39 10.96
N GLY A 988 -1.49 -11.67 11.01
CA GLY A 988 -0.75 -12.78 10.41
C GLY A 988 -1.75 -13.67 9.67
N GLN A 989 -1.43 -14.05 8.44
CA GLN A 989 -2.33 -14.77 7.54
C GLN A 989 -2.79 -16.13 8.10
N LEU A 990 -4.01 -16.52 7.78
CA LEU A 990 -4.51 -17.89 7.89
C LEU A 990 -4.83 -18.45 6.50
N SER A 991 -3.96 -19.33 6.01
CA SER A 991 -4.18 -20.13 4.80
C SER A 991 -4.79 -21.49 5.14
N GLY A 992 -5.73 -21.96 4.32
CA GLY A 992 -6.06 -23.39 4.19
C GLY A 992 -7.11 -23.97 5.14
N LEU A 993 -8.32 -24.15 4.63
CA LEU A 993 -9.16 -25.32 4.91
C LEU A 993 -9.72 -25.84 3.59
N VAL A 994 -9.08 -26.87 3.05
CA VAL A 994 -9.58 -27.64 1.90
C VAL A 994 -10.60 -28.66 2.42
N PRO A 995 -11.82 -28.77 1.86
CA PRO A 995 -12.73 -29.86 2.17
C PRO A 995 -12.25 -31.18 1.54
N GLN A 996 -12.41 -32.28 2.28
CA GLN A 996 -12.72 -33.59 1.67
C GLN A 996 -14.24 -33.77 1.62
#